data_AF-A0A2W7AV67-F1
#
_entry.id   AF-A0A2W7AV67-F1
#
_cell.length_a   1.000
_cell.length_b   1.000
_cell.length_c   1.000
_cell.angle_alpha   90.00
_cell.angle_beta   90.00
_cell.angle_gamma   90.00
#
_symmetry.space_group_name_H-M   'P 1'
#
loop_
_entity.id
_entity.type
_entity.pdbx_description
1 polymer ?
#
loop_
_entity_poly.entity_id
_entity_poly.type
_entity_poly.pdbx_seq_one_letter_code
_entity_poly.pdbx_strand_id
1 'polypeptide(L)'
;MRRRSHCVYGGLLFAIAIAHPAKAQPNEVAPIPTSTKAADLVITPRVGVGYTTPGGGYDGFANIQGFIPLMQTPGKSLLFLDGRFLLDNNANPGGSLVLGYRAYQSAANRIYGAYLAYDNRDTGSNVFSQVGLGLETLGEGWDARINGYIPAGSTRQTVRETAIASNYAVSSTRFQTNSLLASGTRQQLTIRDVEAAMAGFDAEVGGRLVKFPDDGGDLRGYGGLYYLSAAGSPRVGGVRGRLEARVTDNLLLGVAVQHDGLFGTNVFGTISLTLPGVRPKGAAPKSLLARMAESPTRIGTIAIDQQREITNITAPFTDLAIDNPATGQPYFFQHVIVGRSGGDGTFENPFGIVQSALNATRSDGNSIVYVQAGNNSGIPAFTVRDRVQVLSTFPAQIIPAAFQGQRIPDLQLPLSNLGAIRPNVTGTVTMQNDTVLSGFNITSATGAGVTFSNVRNVEIRDNVISNTADAGVLGNGVNTLLLLRNQINRATNQGVYIQNASGTVNLISNQVSGTVGGTTTISNPITNDVSFTNPLGGGVITIPNPGSIIPLPSGQGIVVGSVNGTTNILDNTIVNTATQGIVVLNATGNLAIANNSIANTIGADAPVTVPTIGTLNIPSGQGIVVGGANGTTNISGNTVSNTRGQGLTLAGASGTVTIANNTLTKTLDQGLTLAGTAATVSITNNLISEVGTRAFTTPPIAALGGVAFNIATGQGIFVAGATGSLTISNNTIERVDGSVPVNPLPIPPGGQGLVLGNFSGQLDFTLSNNQIRNNFNDGVFMTFANTATATVTIRGNTIENNGILPTPVPIRGDGIAIAADQNASISNLLIENNLIQNNGDDGIDLRLGSLFPLGAANAQVTGNIRNNTVTINTTPLLANTFAGIQVEARGRTEARVTIENNTVNANNPAAQAINLQTFGVTPILVFLVGGSNPLISANVRFNTLTGPGNPGFRALTGLDNVPLNFAFNNPQRLCVNLNGNSSLVGGYTLANNAAFGAGSQLQVVLGANTGAVTQTNTTAVGTCP
;
A
#
# COMPACT_ATOMS: atom_id res chain seq x y z
N MET A 1 -6.83 -32.08 -22.20
CA MET A 1 -8.24 -32.15 -22.62
C MET A 1 -8.59 -30.93 -23.46
N ARG A 2 -8.89 -31.08 -24.76
CA ARG A 2 -9.89 -30.28 -25.49
C ARG A 2 -10.10 -30.84 -26.90
N ARG A 3 -11.34 -31.29 -27.08
CA ARG A 3 -12.18 -31.58 -28.27
C ARG A 3 -11.52 -31.50 -29.66
N ARG A 4 -11.49 -32.66 -30.33
CA ARG A 4 -11.46 -32.79 -31.79
C ARG A 4 -12.85 -32.49 -32.34
N SER A 5 -12.98 -31.45 -33.16
CA SER A 5 -14.14 -31.25 -34.03
C SER A 5 -13.78 -31.78 -35.41
N HIS A 6 -14.45 -32.85 -35.83
CA HIS A 6 -14.49 -33.29 -37.21
C HIS A 6 -15.26 -32.23 -38.01
N CYS A 7 -14.64 -31.70 -39.07
CA CYS A 7 -15.36 -30.95 -40.09
C CYS A 7 -15.21 -31.68 -41.42
N VAL A 8 -16.37 -32.12 -41.89
CA VAL A 8 -16.64 -32.74 -43.17
C VAL A 8 -16.40 -31.72 -44.27
N TYR A 9 -15.52 -32.03 -45.22
CA TYR A 9 -15.51 -31.47 -46.57
C TYR A 9 -15.40 -32.69 -47.48
N GLY A 10 -16.44 -33.05 -48.24
CA GLY A 10 -17.02 -32.22 -49.27
C GLY A 10 -16.46 -32.76 -50.58
N GLY A 11 -17.08 -33.83 -51.09
CA GLY A 11 -16.68 -34.46 -52.34
C GLY A 11 -16.81 -33.47 -53.48
N LEU A 12 -15.67 -33.03 -54.02
CA LEU A 12 -15.63 -32.38 -55.32
C LEU A 12 -15.39 -33.46 -56.37
N LEU A 13 -16.49 -33.91 -56.98
CA LEU A 13 -16.47 -34.54 -58.29
C LEU A 13 -15.78 -33.59 -59.27
N PHE A 14 -14.52 -33.83 -59.58
CA PHE A 14 -13.89 -33.22 -60.74
C PHE A 14 -14.37 -33.98 -61.98
N ALA A 15 -15.43 -33.45 -62.58
CA ALA A 15 -15.81 -33.75 -63.94
C ALA A 15 -14.57 -33.52 -64.82
N ILE A 16 -14.12 -34.57 -65.48
CA ILE A 16 -13.20 -34.47 -66.60
C ILE A 16 -13.97 -33.74 -67.69
N ALA A 17 -13.87 -32.41 -67.69
CA ALA A 17 -14.13 -31.63 -68.88
C ALA A 17 -13.07 -32.08 -69.88
N ILE A 18 -13.46 -33.01 -70.76
CA ILE A 18 -12.77 -33.29 -72.00
C ILE A 18 -12.83 -31.97 -72.78
N ALA A 19 -11.88 -31.08 -72.50
CA ALA A 19 -11.57 -29.99 -73.40
C ALA A 19 -11.30 -30.67 -74.74
N HIS A 20 -12.15 -30.35 -75.70
CA HIS A 20 -12.04 -30.84 -77.06
C HIS A 20 -10.59 -30.66 -77.48
N PRO A 21 -9.94 -31.65 -78.10
CA PRO A 21 -8.60 -31.44 -78.61
C PRO A 21 -8.69 -30.24 -79.55
N ALA A 22 -8.11 -29.11 -79.14
CA ALA A 22 -7.79 -28.03 -80.04
C ALA A 22 -7.07 -28.73 -81.19
N LYS A 23 -7.68 -28.68 -82.38
CA LYS A 23 -7.23 -29.39 -83.58
C LYS A 23 -5.71 -29.32 -83.64
N ALA A 24 -5.03 -30.38 -83.21
CA ALA A 24 -3.63 -30.54 -83.50
C ALA A 24 -3.54 -30.47 -85.02
N GLN A 25 -2.68 -29.59 -85.54
CA GLN A 25 -2.48 -29.51 -86.99
C GLN A 25 -2.28 -30.94 -87.52
N PRO A 26 -3.00 -31.35 -88.58
CA PRO A 26 -2.69 -32.61 -89.23
C PRO A 26 -1.20 -32.61 -89.56
N ASN A 27 -0.53 -33.72 -89.24
CA ASN A 27 0.87 -33.96 -89.54
C ASN A 27 1.14 -33.59 -91.01
N GLU A 28 1.61 -32.37 -91.23
CA GLU A 28 2.38 -32.07 -92.42
C GLU A 28 3.62 -32.92 -92.26
N VAL A 29 3.74 -33.96 -93.08
CA VAL A 29 4.91 -34.84 -93.12
C VAL A 29 6.10 -33.92 -93.32
N ALA A 30 6.84 -33.66 -92.23
CA ALA A 30 8.10 -32.98 -92.36
C ALA A 30 8.94 -33.84 -93.31
N PRO A 31 9.54 -33.25 -94.36
CA PRO A 31 10.39 -34.01 -95.25
C PRO A 31 11.43 -34.73 -94.38
N ILE A 32 11.50 -36.05 -94.55
CA ILE A 32 12.59 -36.88 -94.03
C ILE A 32 13.87 -36.12 -94.41
N PRO A 33 14.75 -35.76 -93.46
CA PRO A 33 15.94 -35.00 -93.80
C PRO A 33 16.73 -35.78 -94.85
N THR A 34 16.77 -35.25 -96.08
CA THR A 34 17.60 -35.77 -97.16
C THR A 34 19.04 -35.33 -96.94
N SER A 35 19.64 -35.74 -95.81
CA SER A 35 21.09 -35.92 -95.74
C SER A 35 21.39 -37.40 -95.50
N THR A 36 22.11 -37.98 -96.45
CA THR A 36 22.61 -39.36 -96.44
C THR A 36 24.06 -39.45 -95.96
N LYS A 37 24.63 -38.37 -95.40
CA LYS A 37 25.99 -38.39 -94.82
C LYS A 37 25.94 -38.48 -93.30
N ALA A 38 26.55 -39.52 -92.74
CA ALA A 38 26.66 -39.73 -91.28
C ALA A 38 27.30 -38.54 -90.54
N ALA A 39 28.11 -37.71 -91.23
CA ALA A 39 28.75 -36.52 -90.67
C ALA A 39 27.77 -35.38 -90.31
N ASP A 40 26.62 -35.29 -90.98
CA ASP A 40 25.64 -34.21 -90.77
C ASP A 40 24.68 -34.50 -89.59
N LEU A 41 24.71 -35.73 -89.05
CA LEU A 41 23.93 -36.20 -87.91
C LEU A 41 24.77 -36.34 -86.63
N VAL A 42 26.02 -35.85 -86.66
CA VAL A 42 26.93 -35.85 -85.51
C VAL A 42 26.54 -34.72 -84.56
N ILE A 43 26.24 -35.06 -83.31
CA ILE A 43 26.00 -34.12 -82.23
C ILE A 43 27.34 -33.69 -81.67
N THR A 44 27.52 -32.40 -81.44
CA THR A 44 28.77 -31.82 -80.95
C THR A 44 28.61 -31.21 -79.56
N PRO A 45 29.72 -31.01 -78.82
CA PRO A 45 29.66 -30.32 -77.54
C PRO A 45 29.04 -28.93 -77.65
N ARG A 46 28.29 -28.53 -76.62
CA ARG A 46 27.73 -27.18 -76.52
C ARG A 46 27.77 -26.64 -75.11
N VAL A 47 27.74 -25.32 -75.01
CA VAL A 47 27.66 -24.58 -73.75
C VAL A 47 26.39 -23.73 -73.78
N GLY A 48 25.73 -23.60 -72.64
CA GLY A 48 24.57 -22.75 -72.47
C GLY A 48 24.65 -21.94 -71.19
N VAL A 49 23.90 -20.85 -71.15
CA VAL A 49 23.64 -20.07 -69.94
C VAL A 49 22.14 -19.87 -69.81
N GLY A 50 21.64 -19.81 -68.60
CA GLY A 50 20.21 -19.57 -68.39
C GLY A 50 19.91 -19.04 -67.01
N TYR A 51 18.66 -18.63 -66.83
CA TYR A 51 18.11 -18.23 -65.55
C TYR A 51 16.70 -18.78 -65.40
N THR A 52 16.39 -19.31 -64.22
CA THR A 52 15.05 -19.72 -63.82
C THR A 52 14.63 -18.92 -62.59
N THR A 53 13.44 -18.33 -62.61
CA THR A 53 12.89 -17.60 -61.46
C THR A 53 12.54 -18.58 -60.32
N PRO A 54 12.33 -18.09 -59.08
CA PRO A 54 11.93 -18.95 -57.97
C PRO A 54 10.69 -19.79 -58.26
N GLY A 55 10.65 -21.01 -57.73
CA GLY A 55 9.55 -21.96 -57.86
C GLY A 55 9.27 -22.69 -56.54
N GLY A 56 8.33 -23.63 -56.55
CA GLY A 56 7.98 -24.38 -55.34
C GLY A 56 9.17 -25.19 -54.83
N GLY A 57 9.66 -24.82 -53.65
CA GLY A 57 10.78 -25.46 -52.95
C GLY A 57 12.18 -25.00 -53.38
N TYR A 58 12.32 -24.01 -54.25
CA TYR A 58 13.64 -23.50 -54.63
C TYR A 58 13.64 -22.03 -55.05
N ASP A 59 14.76 -21.36 -54.74
CA ASP A 59 15.01 -19.99 -55.17
C ASP A 59 15.33 -19.93 -56.66
N GLY A 60 15.22 -18.74 -57.24
CA GLY A 60 15.64 -18.52 -58.61
C GLY A 60 17.15 -18.71 -58.74
N PHE A 61 17.59 -19.23 -59.88
CA PHE A 61 19.00 -19.53 -60.10
C PHE A 61 19.44 -19.24 -61.54
N ALA A 62 20.63 -18.65 -61.65
CA ALA A 62 21.40 -18.62 -62.87
C ALA A 62 22.13 -19.96 -63.05
N ASN A 63 22.35 -20.38 -64.28
CA ASN A 63 23.11 -21.58 -64.57
C ASN A 63 24.05 -21.41 -65.77
N ILE A 64 25.18 -22.10 -65.69
CA ILE A 64 26.09 -22.37 -66.79
C ILE A 64 26.06 -23.87 -67.05
N GLN A 65 25.78 -24.25 -68.30
CA GLN A 65 25.56 -25.63 -68.71
C GLN A 65 26.57 -26.06 -69.77
N GLY A 66 27.06 -27.29 -69.70
CA GLY A 66 27.82 -27.95 -70.75
C GLY A 66 27.24 -29.31 -71.10
N PHE A 67 26.98 -29.57 -72.38
CA PHE A 67 26.52 -30.87 -72.89
C PHE A 67 27.59 -31.47 -73.80
N ILE A 68 28.03 -32.69 -73.50
CA ILE A 68 29.16 -33.35 -74.13
C ILE A 68 28.72 -34.74 -74.62
N PRO A 69 28.73 -34.99 -75.94
CA PRO A 69 28.59 -36.34 -76.50
C PRO A 69 29.80 -37.19 -76.08
N LEU A 70 29.57 -38.30 -75.39
CA LEU A 70 30.64 -39.23 -75.01
C LEU A 70 30.84 -40.30 -76.07
N MET A 71 29.73 -40.90 -76.53
CA MET A 71 29.73 -41.92 -77.59
C MET A 71 28.47 -41.74 -78.44
N GLN A 72 28.57 -41.81 -79.76
CA GLN A 72 27.40 -41.67 -80.63
C GLN A 72 27.51 -42.55 -81.87
N THR A 73 26.38 -43.13 -82.27
CA THR A 73 26.19 -43.67 -83.61
C THR A 73 25.28 -42.70 -84.35
N PRO A 74 25.78 -41.94 -85.35
CA PRO A 74 25.00 -40.88 -85.99
C PRO A 74 23.63 -41.36 -86.47
N GLY A 75 22.57 -40.66 -86.07
CA GLY A 75 21.19 -41.00 -86.39
C GLY A 75 20.60 -42.23 -85.68
N LYS A 76 21.33 -42.87 -84.73
CA LYS A 76 20.86 -44.08 -84.02
C LYS A 76 20.96 -43.99 -82.50
N SER A 77 22.10 -43.62 -81.93
CA SER A 77 22.26 -43.61 -80.46
C SER A 77 23.27 -42.56 -79.98
N LEU A 78 23.10 -42.12 -78.74
CA LEU A 78 23.93 -41.11 -78.08
C LEU A 78 24.05 -41.42 -76.59
N LEU A 79 25.27 -41.62 -76.11
CA LEU A 79 25.66 -41.50 -74.70
C LEU A 79 26.24 -40.10 -74.50
N PHE A 80 25.77 -39.35 -73.50
CA PHE A 80 26.16 -37.97 -73.25
C PHE A 80 26.33 -37.66 -71.76
N LEU A 81 27.12 -36.62 -71.49
CA LEU A 81 27.28 -35.99 -70.19
C LEU A 81 26.70 -34.57 -70.25
N ASP A 82 25.90 -34.17 -69.27
CA ASP A 82 25.35 -32.81 -69.13
C ASP A 82 25.65 -32.30 -67.72
N GLY A 83 26.52 -31.29 -67.63
CA GLY A 83 26.93 -30.66 -66.38
C GLY A 83 26.38 -29.25 -66.26
N ARG A 84 25.87 -28.88 -65.09
CA ARG A 84 25.38 -27.55 -64.76
C ARG A 84 25.99 -27.05 -63.46
N PHE A 85 26.53 -25.84 -63.50
CA PHE A 85 26.80 -25.06 -62.31
C PHE A 85 25.62 -24.10 -62.09
N LEU A 86 25.13 -24.03 -60.86
CA LEU A 86 23.97 -23.23 -60.47
C LEU A 86 24.43 -22.17 -59.47
N LEU A 87 23.84 -20.98 -59.57
CA LEU A 87 24.03 -19.92 -58.60
C LEU A 87 22.66 -19.33 -58.29
N ASP A 88 22.19 -19.48 -57.05
CA ASP A 88 20.88 -18.95 -56.67
C ASP A 88 20.88 -17.41 -56.56
N ASN A 89 19.72 -16.82 -56.32
CA ASN A 89 19.55 -15.36 -56.19
C ASN A 89 20.35 -14.73 -55.03
N ASN A 90 20.80 -15.53 -54.07
CA ASN A 90 21.63 -15.11 -52.94
C ASN A 90 23.12 -15.43 -53.15
N ALA A 91 23.50 -15.86 -54.36
CA ALA A 91 24.83 -16.31 -54.73
C ALA A 91 25.32 -17.59 -54.03
N ASN A 92 24.40 -18.46 -53.57
CA ASN A 92 24.77 -19.78 -53.08
C ASN A 92 24.99 -20.75 -54.25
N PRO A 93 26.10 -21.50 -54.27
CA PRO A 93 26.41 -22.40 -55.37
C PRO A 93 25.59 -23.70 -55.31
N GLY A 94 25.31 -24.25 -56.48
CA GLY A 94 24.76 -25.59 -56.65
C GLY A 94 25.32 -26.23 -57.91
N GLY A 95 24.98 -27.50 -58.11
CA GLY A 95 25.42 -28.23 -59.28
C GLY A 95 24.50 -29.38 -59.64
N SER A 96 24.52 -29.75 -60.92
CA SER A 96 23.83 -30.92 -61.44
C SER A 96 24.72 -31.60 -62.48
N LEU A 97 24.98 -32.89 -62.33
CA LEU A 97 25.75 -33.70 -63.27
C LEU A 97 24.91 -34.88 -63.75
N VAL A 98 24.70 -35.00 -65.06
CA VAL A 98 23.82 -35.98 -65.66
C VAL A 98 24.58 -36.83 -66.68
N LEU A 99 24.47 -38.16 -66.55
CA LEU A 99 24.89 -39.13 -67.55
C LEU A 99 23.66 -39.73 -68.20
N GLY A 100 23.50 -39.55 -69.51
CA GLY A 100 22.30 -39.97 -70.24
C GLY A 100 22.60 -40.79 -71.48
N TYR A 101 21.67 -41.67 -71.83
CA TYR A 101 21.69 -42.47 -73.05
C TYR A 101 20.38 -42.30 -73.82
N ARG A 102 20.46 -42.10 -75.13
CA ARG A 102 19.32 -41.97 -76.04
C ARG A 102 19.48 -42.88 -77.25
N ALA A 103 18.40 -43.53 -77.66
CA ALA A 103 18.31 -44.32 -78.88
C ALA A 103 17.14 -43.84 -79.75
N TYR A 104 17.41 -43.65 -81.04
CA TYR A 104 16.41 -43.33 -82.05
C TYR A 104 15.93 -44.60 -82.75
N GLN A 105 14.61 -44.83 -82.72
CA GLN A 105 13.95 -45.92 -83.40
C GLN A 105 13.25 -45.39 -84.66
N SER A 106 13.81 -45.75 -85.82
CA SER A 106 13.29 -45.32 -87.13
C SER A 106 11.87 -45.82 -87.43
N ALA A 107 11.52 -47.06 -87.06
CA ALA A 107 10.20 -47.64 -87.34
C ALA A 107 9.05 -46.92 -86.61
N ALA A 108 9.34 -46.33 -85.44
CA ALA A 108 8.39 -45.58 -84.64
C ALA A 108 8.56 -44.06 -84.80
N ASN A 109 9.55 -43.60 -85.57
CA ASN A 109 10.03 -42.21 -85.64
C ASN A 109 10.11 -41.59 -84.24
N ARG A 110 10.93 -42.16 -83.36
CA ARG A 110 10.93 -41.84 -81.93
C ARG A 110 12.26 -41.99 -81.22
N ILE A 111 12.54 -41.11 -80.26
CA ILE A 111 13.69 -41.23 -79.35
C ILE A 111 13.23 -41.82 -78.01
N TYR A 112 13.96 -42.77 -77.48
CA TYR A 112 13.85 -43.27 -76.11
C TYR A 112 15.13 -42.94 -75.36
N GLY A 113 15.01 -42.35 -74.17
CA GLY A 113 16.13 -41.93 -73.35
C GLY A 113 15.99 -42.35 -71.90
N ALA A 114 17.14 -42.55 -71.26
CA ALA A 114 17.25 -42.74 -69.82
C ALA A 114 18.47 -41.97 -69.31
N TYR A 115 18.42 -41.47 -68.08
CA TYR A 115 19.57 -40.80 -67.47
C TYR A 115 19.66 -41.04 -65.96
N LEU A 116 20.87 -40.85 -65.43
CA LEU A 116 21.20 -40.77 -64.00
C LEU A 116 21.80 -39.38 -63.73
N ALA A 117 21.42 -38.76 -62.62
CA ALA A 117 21.86 -37.43 -62.20
C ALA A 117 22.38 -37.44 -60.76
N TYR A 118 23.34 -36.57 -60.48
CA TYR A 118 23.76 -36.20 -59.13
C TYR A 118 23.66 -34.68 -58.99
N ASP A 119 22.90 -34.22 -58.00
CA ASP A 119 22.66 -32.81 -57.74
C ASP A 119 23.17 -32.42 -56.36
N ASN A 120 23.63 -31.19 -56.24
CA ASN A 120 23.98 -30.56 -54.98
C ASN A 120 23.39 -29.14 -54.94
N ARG A 121 22.92 -28.73 -53.77
CA ARG A 121 22.38 -27.39 -53.54
C ARG A 121 22.83 -26.87 -52.18
N ASP A 122 23.46 -25.70 -52.17
CA ASP A 122 23.65 -24.88 -50.98
C ASP A 122 22.47 -23.91 -50.81
N THR A 123 21.91 -23.82 -49.61
CA THR A 123 20.84 -22.84 -49.25
C THR A 123 21.40 -21.59 -48.56
N GLY A 124 22.72 -21.53 -48.35
CA GLY A 124 23.42 -20.54 -47.55
C GLY A 124 23.53 -20.91 -46.07
N SER A 125 22.64 -21.79 -45.58
CA SER A 125 22.72 -22.36 -44.22
C SER A 125 23.14 -23.82 -44.22
N ASN A 126 22.68 -24.60 -45.22
CA ASN A 126 22.91 -26.04 -45.30
C ASN A 126 23.17 -26.48 -46.75
N VAL A 127 23.87 -27.60 -46.89
CA VAL A 127 24.14 -28.22 -48.20
C VAL A 127 23.42 -29.56 -48.30
N PHE A 128 22.67 -29.74 -49.39
CA PHE A 128 21.91 -30.95 -49.68
C PHE A 128 22.41 -31.61 -50.97
N SER A 129 22.30 -32.94 -51.04
CA SER A 129 22.64 -33.72 -52.22
C SER A 129 21.49 -34.64 -52.61
N GLN A 130 21.39 -34.95 -53.90
CA GLN A 130 20.29 -35.76 -54.45
C GLN A 130 20.77 -36.60 -55.63
N VAL A 131 20.27 -37.83 -55.74
CA VAL A 131 20.39 -38.66 -56.92
C VAL A 131 19.09 -38.59 -57.71
N GLY A 132 19.19 -38.25 -58.99
CA GLY A 132 18.07 -38.21 -59.92
C GLY A 132 18.13 -39.36 -60.93
N LEU A 133 16.98 -39.85 -61.35
CA LEU A 133 16.87 -40.75 -62.49
C LEU A 133 15.72 -40.31 -63.38
N GLY A 134 15.79 -40.56 -64.67
CA GLY A 134 14.67 -40.22 -65.55
C GLY A 134 14.60 -41.07 -66.80
N LEU A 135 13.38 -41.21 -67.30
CA LEU A 135 13.05 -41.86 -68.56
C LEU A 135 12.31 -40.84 -69.42
N GLU A 136 12.65 -40.80 -70.70
CA GLU A 136 12.00 -39.90 -71.65
C GLU A 136 11.71 -40.60 -72.97
N THR A 137 10.67 -40.11 -73.63
CA THR A 137 10.36 -40.49 -74.99
C THR A 137 9.94 -39.27 -75.80
N LEU A 138 10.69 -38.96 -76.84
CA LEU A 138 10.57 -37.72 -77.61
C LEU A 138 10.13 -38.04 -79.03
N GLY A 139 9.08 -37.36 -79.50
CA GLY A 139 8.50 -37.57 -80.83
C GLY A 139 8.31 -36.26 -81.58
N GLU A 140 7.80 -36.36 -82.82
CA GLU A 140 7.49 -35.18 -83.61
C GLU A 140 6.25 -34.45 -83.07
N GLY A 141 5.17 -35.20 -82.78
CA GLY A 141 3.90 -34.67 -82.26
C GLY A 141 3.82 -34.56 -80.73
N TRP A 142 4.34 -35.54 -79.99
CA TRP A 142 4.26 -35.57 -78.52
C TRP A 142 5.49 -36.18 -77.84
N ASP A 143 5.68 -35.78 -76.58
CA ASP A 143 6.73 -36.21 -75.68
C ASP A 143 6.12 -36.70 -74.36
N ALA A 144 6.77 -37.67 -73.71
CA ALA A 144 6.49 -37.98 -72.32
C ALA A 144 7.79 -38.21 -71.54
N ARG A 145 7.77 -37.85 -70.26
CA ARG A 145 8.91 -37.93 -69.36
C ARG A 145 8.44 -38.34 -67.96
N ILE A 146 9.30 -39.07 -67.25
CA ILE A 146 9.15 -39.34 -65.83
C ILE A 146 10.52 -39.22 -65.17
N ASN A 147 10.58 -38.48 -64.06
CA ASN A 147 11.80 -38.15 -63.33
C ASN A 147 11.61 -38.50 -61.86
N GLY A 148 12.58 -39.16 -61.23
CA GLY A 148 12.63 -39.44 -59.80
C GLY A 148 13.80 -38.73 -59.14
N TYR A 149 13.61 -38.31 -57.89
CA TYR A 149 14.52 -37.47 -57.11
C TYR A 149 14.67 -38.06 -55.70
N ILE A 150 15.89 -38.47 -55.35
CA ILE A 150 16.18 -39.17 -54.09
C ILE A 150 17.29 -38.40 -53.34
N PRO A 151 16.94 -37.54 -52.36
CA PRO A 151 17.92 -36.92 -51.47
C PRO A 151 18.81 -37.94 -50.78
N ALA A 152 20.09 -37.62 -50.65
CA ALA A 152 21.11 -38.46 -50.04
C ALA A 152 21.85 -37.71 -48.93
N GLY A 153 22.37 -38.45 -47.95
CA GLY A 153 23.06 -37.88 -46.79
C GLY A 153 22.09 -37.28 -45.76
N SER A 154 22.48 -36.14 -45.17
CA SER A 154 21.66 -35.42 -44.18
C SER A 154 20.52 -34.67 -44.87
N THR A 155 19.36 -35.31 -44.97
CA THR A 155 18.19 -34.78 -45.69
C THR A 155 17.34 -33.80 -44.87
N ARG A 156 17.69 -33.57 -43.60
CA ARG A 156 17.02 -32.63 -42.70
C ARG A 156 18.03 -32.00 -41.75
N GLN A 157 18.19 -30.68 -41.80
CA GLN A 157 19.27 -29.96 -41.10
C GLN A 157 18.77 -28.66 -40.45
N THR A 158 19.35 -28.28 -39.31
CA THR A 158 18.91 -27.11 -38.53
C THR A 158 19.56 -25.84 -39.07
N VAL A 159 18.75 -24.82 -39.34
CA VAL A 159 19.21 -23.48 -39.73
C VAL A 159 19.57 -22.68 -38.48
N ARG A 160 18.66 -22.62 -37.51
CA ARG A 160 18.82 -21.85 -36.27
C ARG A 160 18.03 -22.45 -35.13
N GLU A 161 18.56 -22.33 -33.92
CA GLU A 161 17.90 -22.73 -32.69
C GLU A 161 17.92 -21.57 -31.68
N THR A 162 16.82 -21.35 -30.97
CA THR A 162 16.71 -20.34 -29.91
C THR A 162 15.99 -20.93 -28.71
N ALA A 163 16.55 -20.78 -27.51
CA ALA A 163 15.95 -21.26 -26.26
C ALA A 163 15.60 -20.09 -25.34
N ILE A 164 14.40 -20.11 -24.76
CA ILE A 164 13.87 -19.09 -23.85
C ILE A 164 13.46 -19.78 -22.55
N ALA A 165 13.98 -19.31 -21.41
CA ALA A 165 13.66 -19.85 -20.08
C ALA A 165 12.62 -18.97 -19.35
N SER A 166 11.73 -19.60 -18.60
CA SER A 166 10.75 -18.94 -17.72
C SER A 166 10.28 -19.88 -16.60
N ASN A 167 9.50 -19.37 -15.65
CA ASN A 167 8.82 -20.15 -14.60
C ASN A 167 9.77 -21.01 -13.78
N TYR A 168 10.68 -20.35 -13.06
CA TYR A 168 11.68 -21.00 -12.21
C TYR A 168 11.05 -21.51 -10.90
N ALA A 169 11.33 -22.75 -10.56
CA ALA A 169 11.02 -23.37 -9.28
C ALA A 169 12.32 -23.80 -8.60
N VAL A 170 12.65 -23.16 -7.46
CA VAL A 170 13.88 -23.41 -6.70
C VAL A 170 13.66 -24.61 -5.77
N SER A 171 14.54 -25.60 -5.84
CA SER A 171 14.53 -26.77 -4.95
C SER A 171 15.58 -26.70 -3.84
N SER A 172 16.69 -25.99 -4.07
CA SER A 172 17.76 -25.82 -3.08
C SER A 172 18.56 -24.55 -3.33
N THR A 173 19.17 -24.03 -2.26
CA THR A 173 20.09 -22.90 -2.30
C THR A 173 21.37 -23.24 -1.54
N ARG A 174 22.50 -22.68 -1.99
CA ARG A 174 23.80 -22.81 -1.32
C ARG A 174 24.63 -21.56 -1.56
N PHE A 175 25.46 -21.21 -0.60
CA PHE A 175 26.51 -20.23 -0.85
C PHE A 175 27.68 -20.89 -1.58
N GLN A 176 28.29 -20.14 -2.49
CA GLN A 176 29.58 -20.48 -3.10
C GLN A 176 30.29 -19.17 -3.41
N THR A 177 31.55 -19.03 -2.98
CA THR A 177 32.27 -17.76 -3.05
C THR A 177 31.46 -16.63 -2.39
N ASN A 178 31.19 -15.53 -3.10
CA ASN A 178 30.38 -14.40 -2.61
C ASN A 178 28.94 -14.42 -3.16
N SER A 179 28.47 -15.54 -3.71
CA SER A 179 27.16 -15.62 -4.37
C SER A 179 26.24 -16.60 -3.66
N LEU A 180 24.93 -16.29 -3.67
CA LEU A 180 23.90 -17.26 -3.36
C LEU A 180 23.48 -17.95 -4.66
N LEU A 181 23.72 -19.25 -4.76
CA LEU A 181 23.39 -20.06 -5.91
C LEU A 181 22.17 -20.92 -5.63
N ALA A 182 21.36 -21.13 -6.65
CA ALA A 182 20.15 -21.93 -6.58
C ALA A 182 20.12 -22.99 -7.68
N SER A 183 19.49 -24.11 -7.36
CA SER A 183 19.21 -25.20 -8.30
C SER A 183 17.73 -25.56 -8.24
N GLY A 184 17.21 -26.06 -9.35
CA GLY A 184 15.79 -26.37 -9.46
C GLY A 184 15.36 -26.70 -10.88
N THR A 185 14.11 -26.39 -11.21
CA THR A 185 13.55 -26.60 -12.55
C THR A 185 13.03 -25.29 -13.14
N ARG A 186 13.04 -25.19 -14.47
CA ARG A 186 12.49 -24.08 -15.24
C ARG A 186 11.74 -24.62 -16.46
N GLN A 187 10.82 -23.83 -17.00
CA GLN A 187 10.25 -24.10 -18.31
C GLN A 187 11.18 -23.53 -19.38
N GLN A 188 11.51 -24.32 -20.39
CA GLN A 188 12.35 -23.93 -21.52
C GLN A 188 11.58 -24.16 -22.82
N LEU A 189 11.38 -23.06 -23.55
CA LEU A 189 10.80 -22.99 -24.88
C LEU A 189 11.94 -22.99 -25.90
N THR A 190 12.06 -24.03 -26.71
CA THR A 190 13.04 -24.12 -27.81
C THR A 190 12.32 -23.93 -29.14
N ILE A 191 12.78 -22.97 -29.94
CA ILE A 191 12.32 -22.69 -31.30
C ILE A 191 13.44 -23.11 -32.26
N ARG A 192 13.15 -24.02 -33.19
CA ARG A 192 14.12 -24.51 -34.17
C ARG A 192 13.58 -24.30 -35.59
N ASP A 193 14.34 -23.59 -36.41
CA ASP A 193 14.10 -23.46 -37.85
C ASP A 193 14.94 -24.54 -38.58
N VAL A 194 14.32 -25.37 -39.43
CA VAL A 194 14.91 -26.57 -40.06
C VAL A 194 14.63 -26.58 -41.56
N GLU A 195 15.59 -27.02 -42.35
CA GLU A 195 15.44 -27.27 -43.79
C GLU A 195 15.44 -28.77 -44.08
N ALA A 196 14.52 -29.22 -44.94
CA ALA A 196 14.40 -30.61 -45.33
C ALA A 196 14.39 -30.79 -46.86
N ALA A 197 15.33 -31.58 -47.37
CA ALA A 197 15.40 -31.93 -48.78
C ALA A 197 14.29 -32.91 -49.17
N MET A 198 13.57 -32.58 -50.25
CA MET A 198 12.42 -33.34 -50.69
C MET A 198 12.80 -34.44 -51.69
N ALA A 199 12.34 -35.65 -51.38
CA ALA A 199 12.28 -36.76 -52.30
C ALA A 199 11.00 -36.66 -53.12
N GLY A 200 11.02 -37.19 -54.35
CA GLY A 200 9.81 -37.13 -55.17
C GLY A 200 9.97 -37.68 -56.56
N PHE A 201 8.91 -37.52 -57.34
CA PHE A 201 8.95 -37.78 -58.77
C PHE A 201 8.02 -36.80 -59.50
N ASP A 202 8.28 -36.57 -60.79
CA ASP A 202 7.36 -35.89 -61.70
C ASP A 202 7.17 -36.71 -62.98
N ALA A 203 5.99 -36.61 -63.56
CA ALA A 203 5.66 -37.18 -64.86
C ALA A 203 4.94 -36.13 -65.70
N GLU A 204 5.38 -35.94 -66.93
CA GLU A 204 4.88 -34.89 -67.82
C GLU A 204 4.67 -35.43 -69.22
N VAL A 205 3.55 -35.06 -69.85
CA VAL A 205 3.23 -35.34 -71.25
C VAL A 205 2.85 -34.05 -71.96
N GLY A 206 3.27 -33.89 -73.21
CA GLY A 206 2.96 -32.69 -73.97
C GLY A 206 3.37 -32.78 -75.41
N GLY A 207 3.08 -31.74 -76.18
CA GLY A 207 3.26 -31.77 -77.62
C GLY A 207 3.43 -30.39 -78.22
N ARG A 208 3.64 -30.37 -79.53
CA ARG A 208 3.74 -29.11 -80.29
C ARG A 208 2.37 -28.47 -80.41
N LEU A 209 2.26 -27.22 -79.98
CA LEU A 209 1.04 -26.41 -80.10
C LEU A 209 1.05 -25.60 -81.40
N VAL A 210 2.17 -24.92 -81.67
CA VAL A 210 2.35 -24.04 -82.83
C VAL A 210 3.77 -24.19 -83.36
N LYS A 211 3.92 -24.26 -84.69
CA LYS A 211 5.21 -24.12 -85.38
C LYS A 211 5.39 -22.65 -85.78
N PHE A 212 6.53 -22.05 -85.47
CA PHE A 212 6.77 -20.65 -85.84
C PHE A 212 7.13 -20.51 -87.34
N PRO A 213 6.75 -19.39 -88.02
CA PRO A 213 7.06 -19.13 -89.43
C PRO A 213 8.57 -19.07 -89.73
N ASP A 214 8.93 -19.09 -91.03
CA ASP A 214 10.31 -18.91 -91.54
C ASP A 214 11.35 -19.83 -90.92
N ASP A 215 10.92 -21.03 -90.58
CA ASP A 215 11.74 -21.96 -89.87
C ASP A 215 12.25 -21.46 -88.48
N GLY A 216 11.47 -20.68 -87.75
CA GLY A 216 11.81 -20.15 -86.41
C GLY A 216 11.51 -21.01 -85.17
N GLY A 217 11.68 -22.34 -85.19
CA GLY A 217 11.46 -23.21 -84.02
C GLY A 217 9.98 -23.60 -83.73
N ASP A 218 9.64 -23.91 -82.47
CA ASP A 218 8.29 -24.35 -82.06
C ASP A 218 7.83 -23.90 -80.65
N LEU A 219 6.52 -23.74 -80.46
CA LEU A 219 5.85 -23.60 -79.17
C LEU A 219 5.27 -24.95 -78.75
N ARG A 220 5.59 -25.39 -77.54
CA ARG A 220 5.11 -26.63 -76.95
C ARG A 220 4.39 -26.39 -75.64
N GLY A 221 3.40 -27.24 -75.38
CA GLY A 221 2.63 -27.25 -74.14
C GLY A 221 2.69 -28.61 -73.48
N TYR A 222 2.77 -28.59 -72.16
CA TYR A 222 2.95 -29.77 -71.33
C TYR A 222 2.06 -29.72 -70.10
N GLY A 223 1.54 -30.90 -69.72
CA GLY A 223 0.79 -31.12 -68.50
C GLY A 223 1.36 -32.32 -67.75
N GLY A 224 1.49 -32.20 -66.44
CA GLY A 224 2.12 -33.23 -65.62
C GLY A 224 1.63 -33.25 -64.19
N LEU A 225 1.97 -34.34 -63.51
CA LEU A 225 1.75 -34.55 -62.10
C LEU A 225 3.11 -34.72 -61.42
N TYR A 226 3.21 -34.29 -60.17
CA TYR A 226 4.38 -34.54 -59.35
C TYR A 226 3.99 -34.93 -57.94
N TYR A 227 4.92 -35.55 -57.22
CA TYR A 227 4.79 -35.96 -55.83
C TYR A 227 6.06 -35.59 -55.09
N LEU A 228 5.94 -34.96 -53.92
CA LEU A 228 7.05 -34.57 -53.06
C LEU A 228 6.81 -35.01 -51.61
N SER A 229 7.90 -35.40 -50.94
CA SER A 229 7.93 -35.82 -49.55
C SER A 229 9.27 -35.48 -48.91
N ALA A 230 9.24 -34.91 -47.71
CA ALA A 230 10.41 -34.69 -46.87
C ALA A 230 10.10 -35.10 -45.42
N ALA A 231 11.13 -35.36 -44.64
CA ALA A 231 10.97 -35.65 -43.21
C ALA A 231 10.44 -34.39 -42.49
N GLY A 232 9.37 -34.54 -41.71
CA GLY A 232 8.70 -33.43 -41.02
C GLY A 232 7.70 -32.65 -41.88
N SER A 233 7.58 -32.95 -43.18
CA SER A 233 6.62 -32.31 -44.10
C SER A 233 5.42 -33.21 -44.39
N PRO A 234 4.25 -32.64 -44.72
CA PRO A 234 3.18 -33.41 -45.34
C PRO A 234 3.65 -33.93 -46.71
N ARG A 235 3.20 -35.15 -47.05
CA ARG A 235 3.37 -35.72 -48.39
C ARG A 235 2.38 -35.02 -49.33
N VAL A 236 2.86 -34.48 -50.45
CA VAL A 236 2.02 -33.70 -51.37
C VAL A 236 2.10 -34.22 -52.80
N GLY A 237 0.94 -34.23 -53.47
CA GLY A 237 0.84 -34.40 -54.91
C GLY A 237 0.43 -33.07 -55.54
N GLY A 238 0.98 -32.74 -56.70
CA GLY A 238 0.72 -31.50 -57.40
C GLY A 238 0.53 -31.69 -58.89
N VAL A 239 -0.04 -30.66 -59.51
CA VAL A 239 -0.22 -30.55 -60.97
C VAL A 239 0.72 -29.48 -61.50
N ARG A 240 1.27 -29.69 -62.70
CA ARG A 240 2.10 -28.71 -63.40
C ARG A 240 1.62 -28.54 -64.84
N GLY A 241 1.46 -27.30 -65.27
CA GLY A 241 1.29 -26.91 -66.67
C GLY A 241 2.48 -26.08 -67.11
N ARG A 242 3.02 -26.33 -68.30
CA ARG A 242 4.20 -25.64 -68.82
C ARG A 242 4.09 -25.32 -70.30
N LEU A 243 4.50 -24.11 -70.66
CA LEU A 243 4.68 -23.68 -72.04
C LEU A 243 6.17 -23.44 -72.29
N GLU A 244 6.66 -23.90 -73.44
CA GLU A 244 8.04 -23.76 -73.87
C GLU A 244 8.07 -23.26 -75.31
N ALA A 245 8.62 -22.06 -75.51
CA ALA A 245 8.84 -21.46 -76.81
C ALA A 245 10.32 -21.56 -77.18
N ARG A 246 10.62 -22.37 -78.19
CA ARG A 246 11.92 -22.35 -78.87
C ARG A 246 11.86 -21.32 -79.98
N VAL A 247 12.28 -20.10 -79.64
CA VAL A 247 12.19 -18.93 -80.52
C VAL A 247 13.24 -19.01 -81.64
N THR A 248 14.41 -19.57 -81.34
CA THR A 248 15.46 -19.89 -82.33
C THR A 248 16.14 -21.20 -81.92
N ASP A 249 17.07 -21.69 -82.74
CA ASP A 249 17.95 -22.82 -82.40
C ASP A 249 18.76 -22.62 -81.10
N ASN A 250 18.88 -21.38 -80.63
CA ASN A 250 19.76 -20.99 -79.54
C ASN A 250 19.00 -20.37 -78.35
N LEU A 251 17.75 -19.96 -78.51
CA LEU A 251 16.96 -19.28 -77.48
C LEU A 251 15.71 -20.08 -77.12
N LEU A 252 15.60 -20.45 -75.84
CA LEU A 252 14.44 -21.08 -75.25
C LEU A 252 13.85 -20.17 -74.16
N LEU A 253 12.55 -19.96 -74.22
CA LEU A 253 11.75 -19.31 -73.20
C LEU A 253 10.74 -20.31 -72.65
N GLY A 254 10.58 -20.37 -71.34
CA GLY A 254 9.65 -21.26 -70.66
C GLY A 254 8.85 -20.52 -69.60
N VAL A 255 7.59 -20.90 -69.43
CA VAL A 255 6.78 -20.52 -68.27
C VAL A 255 6.03 -21.75 -67.77
N ALA A 256 6.02 -21.94 -66.46
CA ALA A 256 5.31 -23.03 -65.82
C ALA A 256 4.46 -22.50 -64.67
N VAL A 257 3.29 -23.10 -64.50
CA VAL A 257 2.45 -22.96 -63.30
C VAL A 257 2.35 -24.32 -62.64
N GLN A 258 2.52 -24.36 -61.33
CA GLN A 258 2.35 -25.57 -60.54
C GLN A 258 1.54 -25.28 -59.28
N HIS A 259 0.81 -26.27 -58.79
CA HIS A 259 0.06 -26.18 -57.54
C HIS A 259 0.14 -27.48 -56.75
N ASP A 260 0.48 -27.37 -55.46
CA ASP A 260 0.42 -28.43 -54.46
C ASP A 260 0.05 -27.87 -53.07
N GLY A 261 -0.21 -28.77 -52.12
CA GLY A 261 -0.65 -28.40 -50.77
C GLY A 261 0.45 -27.90 -49.81
N LEU A 262 1.73 -27.92 -50.21
CA LEU A 262 2.86 -27.46 -49.40
C LEU A 262 3.36 -26.10 -49.88
N PHE A 263 3.69 -25.98 -51.16
CA PHE A 263 4.23 -24.75 -51.76
C PHE A 263 3.15 -23.85 -52.37
N GLY A 264 1.89 -24.30 -52.46
CA GLY A 264 0.80 -23.54 -53.06
C GLY A 264 0.95 -23.35 -54.58
N THR A 265 0.27 -22.35 -55.14
CA THR A 265 0.36 -22.02 -56.56
C THR A 265 1.61 -21.20 -56.84
N ASN A 266 2.53 -21.73 -57.66
CA ASN A 266 3.76 -21.05 -58.06
C ASN A 266 3.80 -20.89 -59.58
N VAL A 267 4.21 -19.72 -60.06
CA VAL A 267 4.48 -19.45 -61.47
C VAL A 267 5.96 -19.11 -61.62
N PHE A 268 6.65 -19.83 -62.49
CA PHE A 268 8.08 -19.61 -62.72
C PHE A 268 8.41 -19.60 -64.21
N GLY A 269 9.35 -18.74 -64.57
CA GLY A 269 9.85 -18.56 -65.93
C GLY A 269 11.29 -19.02 -66.07
N THR A 270 11.64 -19.51 -67.25
CA THR A 270 12.99 -19.91 -67.62
C THR A 270 13.40 -19.23 -68.91
N ILE A 271 14.60 -18.67 -68.94
CA ILE A 271 15.27 -18.23 -70.17
C ILE A 271 16.59 -19.00 -70.30
N SER A 272 16.83 -19.59 -71.45
CA SER A 272 18.06 -20.33 -71.72
C SER A 272 18.61 -19.96 -73.10
N LEU A 273 19.87 -19.54 -73.11
CA LEU A 273 20.65 -19.27 -74.31
C LEU A 273 21.69 -20.39 -74.49
N THR A 274 21.61 -21.11 -75.58
CA THR A 274 22.63 -22.08 -75.98
C THR A 274 23.61 -21.40 -76.92
N LEU A 275 24.88 -21.29 -76.52
CA LEU A 275 25.93 -20.76 -77.37
C LEU A 275 26.38 -21.83 -78.36
N PRO A 276 26.27 -21.58 -79.68
CA PRO A 276 26.67 -22.55 -80.68
C PRO A 276 28.20 -22.61 -80.74
N GLY A 277 28.77 -23.80 -80.66
CA GLY A 277 30.21 -23.94 -80.44
C GLY A 277 30.85 -25.24 -80.91
N VAL A 278 30.40 -25.82 -82.03
CA VAL A 278 31.15 -26.58 -83.07
C VAL A 278 30.12 -27.24 -84.01
N ARG A 279 29.62 -26.52 -85.02
CA ARG A 279 28.74 -27.09 -86.08
C ARG A 279 29.56 -27.34 -87.35
N PRO A 280 29.48 -28.50 -88.01
CA PRO A 280 29.78 -28.59 -89.44
C PRO A 280 28.79 -27.72 -90.23
N LYS A 281 29.29 -27.02 -91.27
CA LYS A 281 28.47 -26.18 -92.17
C LYS A 281 27.42 -27.05 -92.89
N GLY A 282 26.13 -26.69 -92.78
CA GLY A 282 25.08 -27.21 -93.66
C GLY A 282 24.02 -28.13 -93.04
N ALA A 283 24.03 -28.40 -91.73
CA ALA A 283 22.97 -29.18 -91.11
C ALA A 283 21.65 -28.37 -91.09
N ALA A 284 20.65 -28.82 -91.86
CA ALA A 284 19.29 -28.31 -91.75
C ALA A 284 18.81 -28.53 -90.31
N PRO A 285 18.47 -27.47 -89.55
CA PRO A 285 17.89 -27.66 -88.25
C PRO A 285 16.53 -28.34 -88.45
N LYS A 286 16.10 -29.16 -87.48
CA LYS A 286 14.71 -29.65 -87.29
C LYS A 286 14.30 -30.97 -87.95
N SER A 287 15.10 -32.00 -87.76
CA SER A 287 14.53 -33.36 -87.67
C SER A 287 14.34 -33.75 -86.21
N LEU A 288 13.48 -34.74 -85.94
CA LEU A 288 13.36 -35.34 -84.62
C LEU A 288 14.73 -35.76 -84.04
N LEU A 289 15.68 -36.14 -84.90
CA LEU A 289 17.05 -36.49 -84.53
C LEU A 289 17.82 -35.32 -83.89
N ALA A 290 17.56 -34.07 -84.26
CA ALA A 290 18.19 -32.91 -83.60
C ALA A 290 17.85 -32.86 -82.10
N ARG A 291 16.70 -33.44 -81.71
CA ARG A 291 16.26 -33.51 -80.32
C ARG A 291 17.05 -34.51 -79.48
N MET A 292 17.83 -35.40 -80.10
CA MET A 292 18.80 -36.24 -79.39
C MET A 292 19.86 -35.41 -78.67
N ALA A 293 20.09 -34.17 -79.10
CA ALA A 293 21.00 -33.26 -78.44
C ALA A 293 20.34 -32.54 -77.25
N GLU A 294 19.02 -32.42 -77.12
CA GLU A 294 18.36 -31.61 -76.07
C GLU A 294 18.81 -31.97 -74.65
N SER A 295 18.94 -31.02 -73.73
CA SER A 295 19.20 -31.40 -72.35
C SER A 295 17.97 -32.08 -71.73
N PRO A 296 18.14 -33.08 -70.85
CA PRO A 296 17.00 -33.68 -70.16
C PRO A 296 16.16 -32.63 -69.43
N THR A 297 14.84 -32.72 -69.59
CA THR A 297 13.90 -31.83 -68.91
C THR A 297 13.54 -32.41 -67.55
N ARG A 298 13.99 -31.74 -66.50
CA ARG A 298 13.80 -32.10 -65.09
C ARG A 298 13.89 -30.85 -64.21
N ILE A 299 13.53 -30.99 -62.94
CA ILE A 299 13.87 -29.99 -61.91
C ILE A 299 15.36 -30.16 -61.62
N GLY A 300 16.17 -29.21 -62.07
CA GLY A 300 17.64 -29.28 -61.98
C GLY A 300 18.23 -28.86 -60.63
N THR A 301 17.40 -28.72 -59.59
CA THR A 301 17.78 -28.29 -58.25
C THR A 301 16.95 -29.06 -57.21
N ILE A 302 17.45 -29.14 -55.98
CA ILE A 302 16.82 -29.89 -54.90
C ILE A 302 15.71 -29.03 -54.28
N ALA A 303 14.47 -29.51 -54.27
CA ALA A 303 13.39 -28.84 -53.55
C ALA A 303 13.61 -28.96 -52.03
N ILE A 304 13.52 -27.85 -51.31
CA ILE A 304 13.69 -27.74 -49.86
C ILE A 304 12.39 -27.23 -49.24
N ASP A 305 11.97 -27.87 -48.14
CA ASP A 305 10.92 -27.37 -47.26
C ASP A 305 11.53 -26.71 -46.01
N GLN A 306 11.03 -25.54 -45.64
CA GLN A 306 11.46 -24.79 -44.45
C GLN A 306 10.42 -24.96 -43.33
N GLN A 307 10.87 -25.50 -42.20
CA GLN A 307 10.04 -25.93 -41.08
C GLN A 307 10.38 -25.16 -39.81
N ARG A 308 9.37 -24.85 -38.99
CA ARG A 308 9.54 -24.28 -37.64
C ARG A 308 8.99 -25.23 -36.58
N GLU A 309 9.85 -25.69 -35.69
CA GLU A 309 9.51 -26.52 -34.54
C GLU A 309 9.50 -25.69 -33.26
N ILE A 310 8.51 -25.94 -32.40
CA ILE A 310 8.41 -25.31 -31.08
C ILE A 310 8.23 -26.40 -30.04
N THR A 311 9.17 -26.49 -29.09
CA THR A 311 9.15 -27.49 -28.01
C THR A 311 9.17 -26.81 -26.65
N ASN A 312 8.30 -27.26 -25.74
CA ASN A 312 8.27 -26.80 -24.35
C ASN A 312 8.64 -27.97 -23.43
N ILE A 313 9.74 -27.82 -22.68
CA ILE A 313 10.18 -28.81 -21.70
C ILE A 313 10.38 -28.19 -20.33
N THR A 314 10.23 -29.00 -19.29
CA THR A 314 10.77 -28.68 -17.97
C THR A 314 12.23 -29.13 -17.93
N ALA A 315 13.14 -28.18 -17.81
CA ALA A 315 14.58 -28.43 -17.76
C ALA A 315 15.12 -28.13 -16.35
N PRO A 316 16.06 -28.93 -15.83
CA PRO A 316 16.76 -28.56 -14.61
C PRO A 316 17.69 -27.36 -14.87
N PHE A 317 17.94 -26.57 -13.82
CA PHE A 317 19.05 -25.64 -13.78
C PHE A 317 19.83 -25.87 -12.50
N THR A 318 21.13 -25.63 -12.57
CA THR A 318 22.07 -25.82 -11.46
C THR A 318 22.90 -24.57 -11.31
N ASP A 319 23.14 -24.18 -10.07
CA ASP A 319 24.07 -23.12 -9.69
C ASP A 319 23.84 -21.77 -10.38
N LEU A 320 22.57 -21.40 -10.55
CA LEU A 320 22.20 -20.07 -11.05
C LEU A 320 22.24 -19.08 -9.89
N ALA A 321 22.95 -17.96 -10.06
CA ALA A 321 23.03 -16.91 -9.05
C ALA A 321 21.68 -16.24 -8.83
N ILE A 322 21.37 -15.94 -7.56
CA ILE A 322 20.18 -15.18 -7.19
C ILE A 322 20.42 -13.69 -7.42
N ASP A 323 19.54 -13.07 -8.21
CA ASP A 323 19.56 -11.65 -8.49
C ASP A 323 18.72 -10.86 -7.48
N ASN A 324 19.18 -9.64 -7.19
CA ASN A 324 18.40 -8.61 -6.53
C ASN A 324 17.36 -8.06 -7.50
N PRO A 325 16.04 -8.21 -7.24
CA PRO A 325 15.00 -7.71 -8.14
C PRO A 325 15.03 -6.19 -8.35
N ALA A 326 15.60 -5.43 -7.40
CA ALA A 326 15.67 -3.97 -7.49
C ALA A 326 16.74 -3.48 -8.49
N THR A 327 17.79 -4.27 -8.73
CA THR A 327 18.93 -3.87 -9.59
C THR A 327 19.06 -4.76 -10.84
N GLY A 328 18.46 -5.95 -10.83
CA GLY A 328 18.65 -6.97 -11.87
C GLY A 328 20.04 -7.61 -11.87
N GLN A 329 20.85 -7.39 -10.83
CA GLN A 329 22.19 -7.96 -10.69
C GLN A 329 22.27 -8.97 -9.53
N PRO A 330 23.21 -9.94 -9.59
CA PRO A 330 23.42 -10.89 -8.50
C PRO A 330 23.68 -10.20 -7.16
N TYR A 331 23.12 -10.76 -6.08
CA TYR A 331 23.57 -10.37 -4.74
C TYR A 331 25.04 -10.74 -4.53
N PHE A 332 25.74 -9.90 -3.77
CA PHE A 332 27.14 -10.08 -3.44
C PHE A 332 27.32 -10.13 -1.92
N PHE A 333 27.65 -11.31 -1.41
CA PHE A 333 27.75 -11.61 0.02
C PHE A 333 29.18 -11.50 0.51
N GLN A 334 29.39 -10.70 1.55
CA GLN A 334 30.62 -10.68 2.33
C GLN A 334 30.39 -11.48 3.61
N HIS A 335 30.93 -12.69 3.66
CA HIS A 335 30.75 -13.59 4.78
C HIS A 335 31.72 -13.25 5.93
N VAL A 336 31.19 -13.24 7.15
CA VAL A 336 31.95 -12.98 8.38
C VAL A 336 31.69 -14.10 9.37
N ILE A 337 32.76 -14.66 9.94
CA ILE A 337 32.70 -15.48 11.16
C ILE A 337 33.54 -14.77 12.21
N VAL A 338 32.87 -14.15 13.19
CA VAL A 338 33.52 -13.25 14.15
C VAL A 338 34.63 -13.97 14.93
N GLY A 339 35.81 -13.35 14.95
CA GLY A 339 36.99 -13.81 15.67
C GLY A 339 37.84 -14.88 14.98
N ARG A 340 37.52 -15.23 13.72
CA ARG A 340 38.44 -15.98 12.85
C ARG A 340 39.66 -15.12 12.49
N SER A 341 40.80 -15.73 12.20
CA SER A 341 41.98 -15.01 11.66
C SER A 341 41.88 -14.91 10.13
N GLY A 342 42.10 -13.71 9.58
CA GLY A 342 42.13 -13.48 8.13
C GLY A 342 40.79 -13.64 7.42
N GLY A 343 40.84 -14.12 6.17
CA GLY A 343 39.69 -14.32 5.28
C GLY A 343 39.69 -13.39 4.06
N ASP A 344 39.01 -13.79 3.00
CA ASP A 344 38.78 -13.01 1.77
C ASP A 344 37.30 -12.64 1.56
N GLY A 345 36.42 -13.03 2.51
CA GLY A 345 35.00 -12.68 2.50
C GLY A 345 34.12 -13.67 1.74
N THR A 346 34.69 -14.67 1.09
CA THR A 346 33.94 -15.78 0.50
C THR A 346 33.31 -16.66 1.57
N PHE A 347 32.32 -17.47 1.20
CA PHE A 347 31.71 -18.45 2.08
C PHE A 347 32.70 -19.49 2.61
N GLU A 348 33.66 -19.90 1.77
CA GLU A 348 34.69 -20.89 2.09
C GLU A 348 35.79 -20.29 2.99
N ASN A 349 36.09 -19.00 2.82
CA ASN A 349 37.10 -18.27 3.58
C ASN A 349 36.60 -16.91 4.11
N PRO A 350 35.59 -16.91 5.01
CA PRO A 350 34.97 -15.71 5.56
C PRO A 350 35.95 -14.84 6.33
N PHE A 351 35.69 -13.53 6.34
CA PHE A 351 36.43 -12.57 7.16
C PHE A 351 36.24 -12.85 8.66
N GLY A 352 37.27 -12.51 9.43
CA GLY A 352 37.25 -12.55 10.90
C GLY A 352 36.54 -11.40 11.61
N ILE A 353 36.43 -10.24 10.95
CA ILE A 353 35.86 -9.02 11.53
C ILE A 353 34.92 -8.31 10.55
N VAL A 354 33.89 -7.66 11.09
CA VAL A 354 32.86 -6.96 10.29
C VAL A 354 33.43 -5.81 9.48
N GLN A 355 34.43 -5.08 10.00
CA GLN A 355 35.02 -3.94 9.30
C GLN A 355 35.70 -4.34 7.98
N SER A 356 36.38 -5.48 7.92
CA SER A 356 37.00 -5.98 6.67
C SER A 356 35.94 -6.30 5.62
N ALA A 357 34.82 -6.91 6.02
CA ALA A 357 33.71 -7.16 5.12
C ALA A 357 33.09 -5.87 4.60
N LEU A 358 32.87 -4.88 5.46
CA LEU A 358 32.37 -3.55 5.07
C LEU A 358 33.30 -2.84 4.08
N ASN A 359 34.62 -2.95 4.27
CA ASN A 359 35.60 -2.38 3.34
C ASN A 359 35.57 -3.02 1.95
N ALA A 360 35.08 -4.26 1.84
CA ALA A 360 34.95 -5.00 0.59
C ALA A 360 33.55 -4.86 -0.08
N THR A 361 32.65 -4.04 0.47
CA THR A 361 31.33 -3.76 -0.14
C THR A 361 31.40 -2.71 -1.24
N ARG A 362 30.42 -2.72 -2.15
CA ARG A 362 30.40 -1.88 -3.38
C ARG A 362 29.39 -0.73 -3.36
N SER A 363 28.55 -0.63 -2.32
CA SER A 363 27.48 0.38 -2.20
C SER A 363 26.56 0.50 -3.43
N ASP A 364 26.40 -0.60 -4.18
CA ASP A 364 25.61 -0.69 -5.41
C ASP A 364 24.17 -1.17 -5.17
N GLY A 365 23.79 -1.46 -3.92
CA GLY A 365 22.50 -2.05 -3.56
C GLY A 365 22.48 -3.57 -3.59
N ASN A 366 23.56 -4.23 -4.00
CA ASN A 366 23.64 -5.70 -4.08
C ASN A 366 24.49 -6.31 -2.95
N SER A 367 25.23 -5.48 -2.22
CA SER A 367 26.15 -5.93 -1.17
C SER A 367 25.44 -6.27 0.13
N ILE A 368 25.64 -7.51 0.62
CA ILE A 368 25.16 -7.98 1.93
C ILE A 368 26.35 -8.45 2.75
N VAL A 369 26.59 -7.85 3.92
CA VAL A 369 27.51 -8.39 4.93
C VAL A 369 26.73 -9.40 5.78
N TYR A 370 27.09 -10.68 5.67
CA TYR A 370 26.38 -11.78 6.33
C TYR A 370 27.21 -12.37 7.48
N VAL A 371 26.76 -12.14 8.71
CA VAL A 371 27.58 -12.30 9.93
C VAL A 371 27.13 -13.49 10.77
N GLN A 372 28.04 -14.42 10.99
CA GLN A 372 27.94 -15.49 11.98
C GLN A 372 28.67 -15.10 13.27
N ALA A 373 28.11 -15.46 14.42
CA ALA A 373 28.64 -15.05 15.73
C ALA A 373 30.04 -15.60 16.04
N GLY A 374 30.49 -16.69 15.41
CA GLY A 374 31.84 -17.26 15.63
C GLY A 374 32.18 -17.44 17.12
N ASN A 375 33.33 -16.91 17.56
CA ASN A 375 33.71 -16.89 18.98
C ASN A 375 33.10 -15.73 19.78
N ASN A 376 32.41 -14.80 19.09
CA ASN A 376 31.74 -13.64 19.64
C ASN A 376 32.62 -12.69 20.48
N SER A 377 33.87 -12.48 20.05
CA SER A 377 34.90 -11.65 20.72
C SER A 377 34.58 -10.16 20.91
N GLY A 378 33.38 -9.70 20.52
CA GLY A 378 32.96 -8.29 20.58
C GLY A 378 33.30 -7.54 19.30
N ILE A 379 32.27 -7.17 18.54
CA ILE A 379 32.39 -6.37 17.32
C ILE A 379 32.47 -4.89 17.73
N PRO A 380 33.55 -4.15 17.40
CA PRO A 380 33.65 -2.72 17.67
C PRO A 380 32.59 -1.89 16.94
N ALA A 381 32.54 -0.58 17.20
CA ALA A 381 31.70 0.35 16.43
C ALA A 381 31.99 0.26 14.92
N PHE A 382 30.96 0.37 14.10
CA PHE A 382 31.09 0.36 12.63
C PHE A 382 30.01 1.19 11.96
N THR A 383 30.23 1.51 10.67
CA THR A 383 29.26 2.22 9.83
C THR A 383 28.73 1.29 8.74
N VAL A 384 27.40 1.16 8.65
CA VAL A 384 26.74 0.54 7.51
C VAL A 384 26.74 1.56 6.37
N ARG A 385 27.50 1.27 5.32
CA ARG A 385 27.68 2.16 4.17
C ARG A 385 26.40 2.27 3.33
N ASP A 386 26.29 3.33 2.53
CA ASP A 386 25.17 3.52 1.61
C ASP A 386 24.86 2.24 0.82
N ARG A 387 23.57 1.88 0.74
CA ARG A 387 23.06 0.76 -0.06
C ARG A 387 23.67 -0.59 0.30
N VAL A 388 24.02 -0.79 1.57
CA VAL A 388 24.53 -2.05 2.13
C VAL A 388 23.57 -2.59 3.19
N GLN A 389 23.38 -3.91 3.18
CA GLN A 389 22.68 -4.62 4.25
C GLN A 389 23.69 -5.34 5.15
N VAL A 390 23.53 -5.23 6.46
CA VAL A 390 24.30 -5.99 7.46
C VAL A 390 23.33 -6.89 8.21
N LEU A 391 23.39 -8.18 7.89
CA LEU A 391 22.47 -9.19 8.40
C LEU A 391 23.27 -10.23 9.19
N SER A 392 22.79 -10.60 10.37
CA SER A 392 23.33 -11.76 11.07
C SER A 392 22.57 -13.04 10.70
N THR A 393 23.12 -14.20 11.04
CA THR A 393 22.43 -15.49 10.89
C THR A 393 21.24 -15.70 11.85
N PHE A 394 20.95 -14.75 12.74
CA PHE A 394 19.77 -14.77 13.61
C PHE A 394 18.96 -13.49 13.42
N PRO A 395 17.63 -13.50 13.23
CA PRO A 395 16.74 -14.66 13.10
C PRO A 395 16.79 -15.22 11.67
N ALA A 396 15.72 -15.87 11.21
CA ALA A 396 15.55 -16.21 9.79
C ALA A 396 15.67 -14.95 8.94
N GLN A 397 16.57 -14.96 7.96
CA GLN A 397 16.77 -13.84 7.05
C GLN A 397 16.14 -14.17 5.71
N ILE A 398 15.17 -13.37 5.28
CA ILE A 398 14.44 -13.55 4.02
C ILE A 398 14.82 -12.40 3.10
N ILE A 399 15.18 -12.71 1.85
CA ILE A 399 15.53 -11.74 0.82
C ILE A 399 14.62 -11.88 -0.40
N PRO A 400 14.26 -10.76 -1.07
CA PRO A 400 13.59 -10.83 -2.35
C PRO A 400 14.55 -11.38 -3.41
N ALA A 401 14.04 -12.20 -4.34
CA ALA A 401 14.87 -12.94 -5.28
C ALA A 401 14.32 -12.90 -6.72
N ALA A 402 15.24 -12.91 -7.69
CA ALA A 402 14.95 -13.01 -9.11
C ALA A 402 15.99 -13.86 -9.84
N PHE A 403 15.66 -14.26 -11.07
CA PHE A 403 16.61 -14.77 -12.06
C PHE A 403 16.47 -13.97 -13.34
N GLN A 404 17.57 -13.35 -13.80
CA GLN A 404 17.61 -12.58 -15.05
C GLN A 404 16.47 -11.54 -15.12
N GLY A 405 16.19 -10.88 -13.99
CA GLY A 405 15.10 -9.90 -13.86
C GLY A 405 13.68 -10.48 -13.66
N GLN A 406 13.49 -11.81 -13.74
CA GLN A 406 12.20 -12.43 -13.40
C GLN A 406 12.10 -12.69 -11.90
N ARG A 407 11.13 -12.04 -11.22
CA ARG A 407 10.85 -12.26 -9.79
C ARG A 407 10.46 -13.71 -9.51
N ILE A 408 11.01 -14.28 -8.45
CA ILE A 408 10.62 -15.57 -7.87
C ILE A 408 10.11 -15.36 -6.42
N PRO A 409 9.60 -16.40 -5.73
CA PRO A 409 9.30 -16.30 -4.30
C PRO A 409 10.53 -15.88 -3.49
N ASP A 410 10.31 -15.12 -2.41
CA ASP A 410 11.39 -14.68 -1.53
C ASP A 410 12.09 -15.88 -0.88
N LEU A 411 13.40 -15.77 -0.68
CA LEU A 411 14.24 -16.88 -0.24
C LEU A 411 14.78 -16.62 1.16
N GLN A 412 14.71 -17.64 2.01
CA GLN A 412 15.45 -17.66 3.26
C GLN A 412 16.94 -17.91 2.99
N LEU A 413 17.81 -17.08 3.55
CA LEU A 413 19.25 -17.25 3.44
C LEU A 413 19.70 -18.54 4.17
N PRO A 414 20.58 -19.35 3.55
CA PRO A 414 21.19 -20.50 4.22
C PRO A 414 21.82 -20.11 5.56
N LEU A 415 21.80 -21.04 6.51
CA LEU A 415 22.30 -20.88 7.90
C LEU A 415 21.50 -19.91 8.78
N SER A 416 20.52 -19.17 8.25
CA SER A 416 19.69 -18.30 9.10
C SER A 416 18.74 -19.12 9.98
N ASN A 417 18.54 -18.70 11.23
CA ASN A 417 17.67 -19.35 12.23
C ASN A 417 18.06 -20.77 12.70
N LEU A 418 19.17 -21.35 12.21
CA LEU A 418 19.61 -22.70 12.56
C LEU A 418 20.66 -22.67 13.67
N GLY A 419 20.22 -22.71 14.94
CA GLY A 419 21.13 -22.69 16.10
C GLY A 419 21.98 -21.42 16.22
N ALA A 420 21.62 -20.36 15.48
CA ALA A 420 22.39 -19.14 15.35
C ALA A 420 22.32 -18.30 16.65
N ILE A 421 23.47 -17.80 17.08
CA ILE A 421 23.61 -16.84 18.18
C ILE A 421 23.71 -15.45 17.57
N ARG A 422 23.16 -14.44 18.24
CA ARG A 422 23.32 -13.03 17.84
C ARG A 422 24.78 -12.60 18.01
N PRO A 423 25.45 -12.08 16.97
CA PRO A 423 26.76 -11.46 17.14
C PRO A 423 26.65 -10.24 18.05
N ASN A 424 27.63 -10.08 18.95
CA ASN A 424 27.67 -9.03 19.96
C ASN A 424 28.49 -7.84 19.47
N VAL A 425 27.87 -6.68 19.36
CA VAL A 425 28.48 -5.38 19.04
C VAL A 425 28.68 -4.62 20.35
N THR A 426 29.88 -4.11 20.58
CA THR A 426 30.28 -3.38 21.80
C THR A 426 30.39 -1.86 21.61
N GLY A 427 30.09 -1.37 20.40
CA GLY A 427 30.11 0.05 20.06
C GLY A 427 28.86 0.48 19.29
N THR A 428 28.77 1.77 18.96
CA THR A 428 27.67 2.34 18.19
C THR A 428 27.68 1.87 16.73
N VAL A 429 26.52 1.46 16.23
CA VAL A 429 26.32 1.22 14.79
C VAL A 429 25.79 2.49 14.13
N THR A 430 26.51 3.00 13.13
CA THR A 430 26.08 4.18 12.37
C THR A 430 25.48 3.75 11.03
N MET A 431 24.28 4.23 10.70
CA MET A 431 23.59 3.88 9.44
C MET A 431 23.68 5.03 8.43
N GLN A 432 23.96 4.71 7.16
CA GLN A 432 23.90 5.64 6.03
C GLN A 432 22.63 5.43 5.17
N ASN A 433 22.59 5.90 3.93
CA ASN A 433 21.40 5.85 3.08
C ASN A 433 21.09 4.43 2.59
N ASP A 434 19.80 4.07 2.62
CA ASP A 434 19.31 2.83 2.00
C ASP A 434 19.95 1.59 2.64
N THR A 435 19.99 1.59 3.98
CA THR A 435 20.72 0.58 4.78
C THR A 435 19.79 -0.29 5.62
N VAL A 436 20.24 -1.53 5.86
CA VAL A 436 19.52 -2.50 6.70
C VAL A 436 20.46 -3.05 7.78
N LEU A 437 20.00 -3.07 9.03
CA LEU A 437 20.68 -3.75 10.14
C LEU A 437 19.73 -4.76 10.77
N SER A 438 20.12 -6.04 10.74
CA SER A 438 19.32 -7.09 11.38
C SER A 438 20.12 -8.10 12.17
N GLY A 439 19.61 -8.42 13.36
CA GLY A 439 19.97 -9.66 14.03
C GLY A 439 21.08 -9.58 15.06
N PHE A 440 21.45 -8.38 15.51
CA PHE A 440 22.59 -8.18 16.40
C PHE A 440 22.17 -8.05 17.86
N ASN A 441 23.10 -8.41 18.75
CA ASN A 441 23.08 -7.95 20.14
C ASN A 441 24.02 -6.75 20.23
N ILE A 442 23.55 -5.59 20.66
CA ILE A 442 24.32 -4.36 20.74
C ILE A 442 24.37 -3.97 22.22
N THR A 443 25.54 -4.06 22.83
CA THR A 443 25.75 -3.91 24.29
C THR A 443 26.79 -2.83 24.59
N SER A 444 26.53 -2.02 25.63
CA SER A 444 27.51 -1.09 26.22
C SER A 444 28.17 -0.11 25.22
N ALA A 445 27.40 0.40 24.25
CA ALA A 445 27.87 1.50 23.40
C ALA A 445 28.12 2.75 24.26
N THR A 446 29.27 3.40 24.09
CA THR A 446 29.63 4.67 24.75
C THR A 446 28.75 5.86 24.34
N GLY A 447 27.82 5.65 23.40
CA GLY A 447 26.76 6.56 23.01
C GLY A 447 25.49 5.78 22.67
N ALA A 448 24.81 6.15 21.59
CA ALA A 448 23.61 5.43 21.16
C ALA A 448 23.93 4.01 20.67
N GLY A 449 22.98 3.08 20.78
CA GLY A 449 23.15 1.73 20.24
C GLY A 449 23.24 1.73 18.71
N VAL A 450 22.25 2.36 18.07
CA VAL A 450 22.24 2.62 16.63
C VAL A 450 21.98 4.12 16.40
N THR A 451 22.71 4.73 15.48
CA THR A 451 22.51 6.14 15.13
C THR A 451 22.51 6.40 13.63
N PHE A 452 21.80 7.46 13.21
CA PHE A 452 21.82 7.94 11.84
C PHE A 452 21.46 9.42 11.76
N SER A 453 22.03 10.10 10.76
CA SER A 453 21.85 11.53 10.56
C SER A 453 21.79 11.86 9.07
N ASN A 454 20.76 12.61 8.64
CA ASN A 454 20.57 13.09 7.26
C ASN A 454 20.63 11.96 6.22
N VAL A 455 19.76 10.96 6.39
CA VAL A 455 19.70 9.74 5.57
C VAL A 455 18.35 9.60 4.86
N ARG A 456 18.34 8.90 3.72
CA ARG A 456 17.11 8.61 2.98
C ARG A 456 16.29 7.52 3.67
N ASN A 457 16.73 6.27 3.56
CA ASN A 457 15.99 5.12 4.09
C ASN A 457 16.85 4.31 5.07
N VAL A 458 16.29 3.94 6.22
CA VAL A 458 16.95 3.07 7.22
C VAL A 458 15.97 2.01 7.70
N GLU A 459 16.43 0.76 7.72
CA GLU A 459 15.72 -0.37 8.33
C GLU A 459 16.56 -0.97 9.46
N ILE A 460 15.98 -1.02 10.65
CA ILE A 460 16.60 -1.62 11.83
C ILE A 460 15.61 -2.63 12.37
N ARG A 461 15.94 -3.92 12.29
CA ARG A 461 15.01 -4.98 12.69
C ARG A 461 15.61 -6.14 13.44
N ASP A 462 14.80 -6.71 14.32
CA ASP A 462 15.14 -7.92 15.04
C ASP A 462 16.44 -7.80 15.85
N ASN A 463 16.83 -6.60 16.34
CA ASN A 463 18.03 -6.42 17.16
C ASN A 463 17.69 -6.42 18.65
N VAL A 464 18.67 -6.80 19.49
CA VAL A 464 18.64 -6.57 20.93
C VAL A 464 19.65 -5.46 21.23
N ILE A 465 19.20 -4.33 21.74
CA ILE A 465 20.01 -3.16 22.07
C ILE A 465 19.92 -2.98 23.58
N SER A 466 21.05 -2.95 24.28
CA SER A 466 21.00 -2.84 25.74
C SER A 466 22.16 -2.08 26.38
N ASN A 467 21.87 -1.47 27.53
CA ASN A 467 22.84 -0.74 28.35
C ASN A 467 23.61 0.33 27.57
N THR A 468 22.90 1.11 26.74
CA THR A 468 23.50 2.21 25.96
C THR A 468 23.72 3.42 26.85
N ALA A 469 24.83 4.13 26.66
CA ALA A 469 25.15 5.35 27.41
C ALA A 469 24.32 6.57 26.97
N ASP A 470 23.67 6.47 25.82
CA ASP A 470 22.65 7.40 25.30
C ASP A 470 21.45 6.59 24.79
N ALA A 471 20.66 7.10 23.84
CA ALA A 471 19.47 6.43 23.35
C ALA A 471 19.74 5.04 22.72
N GLY A 472 18.77 4.13 22.82
CA GLY A 472 18.87 2.83 22.14
C GLY A 472 18.99 2.98 20.63
N VAL A 473 18.10 3.80 20.05
CA VAL A 473 18.16 4.25 18.66
C VAL A 473 18.05 5.78 18.60
N LEU A 474 19.01 6.44 17.97
CA LEU A 474 19.09 7.89 17.84
C LEU A 474 19.11 8.31 16.36
N GLY A 475 18.01 8.88 15.87
CA GLY A 475 17.84 9.29 14.47
C GLY A 475 17.52 10.77 14.30
N ASN A 476 18.20 11.44 13.36
CA ASN A 476 17.93 12.83 13.00
C ASN A 476 17.94 13.01 11.47
N GLY A 477 16.87 13.53 10.88
CA GLY A 477 16.87 13.80 9.43
C GLY A 477 16.75 12.51 8.61
N VAL A 478 15.59 11.85 8.64
CA VAL A 478 15.32 10.63 7.86
C VAL A 478 14.13 10.79 6.93
N ASN A 479 14.17 10.26 5.70
CA ASN A 479 12.97 10.23 4.85
C ASN A 479 12.07 9.04 5.23
N THR A 480 12.59 7.81 5.19
CA THR A 480 11.86 6.61 5.63
C THR A 480 12.62 5.83 6.70
N LEU A 481 11.95 5.54 7.81
CA LEU A 481 12.46 4.69 8.88
C LEU A 481 11.52 3.50 9.09
N LEU A 482 12.09 2.29 9.12
CA LEU A 482 11.43 1.10 9.64
C LEU A 482 12.22 0.57 10.85
N LEU A 483 11.63 0.68 12.04
CA LEU A 483 12.11 0.06 13.26
C LEU A 483 11.17 -1.07 13.65
N LEU A 484 11.61 -2.31 13.48
CA LEU A 484 10.72 -3.49 13.52
C LEU A 484 11.25 -4.59 14.45
N ARG A 485 10.45 -5.00 15.45
CA ARG A 485 10.77 -6.14 16.34
C ARG A 485 12.12 -6.03 17.06
N ASN A 486 12.54 -4.83 17.44
CA ASN A 486 13.74 -4.63 18.25
C ASN A 486 13.40 -4.69 19.74
N GLN A 487 14.33 -5.22 20.53
CA GLN A 487 14.28 -5.18 21.99
C GLN A 487 15.31 -4.17 22.48
N ILE A 488 14.86 -3.09 23.11
CA ILE A 488 15.69 -1.99 23.61
C ILE A 488 15.57 -1.96 25.12
N ASN A 489 16.63 -2.36 25.82
CA ASN A 489 16.61 -2.59 27.26
C ASN A 489 17.64 -1.72 27.98
N ARG A 490 17.21 -0.95 28.98
CA ARG A 490 18.11 -0.12 29.79
C ARG A 490 18.92 0.90 28.97
N ALA A 491 18.28 1.52 27.99
CA ALA A 491 18.86 2.68 27.31
C ALA A 491 18.89 3.87 28.27
N THR A 492 19.94 4.69 28.18
CA THR A 492 19.99 5.99 28.86
C THR A 492 19.29 7.03 27.98
N ASN A 493 18.72 8.08 28.57
CA ASN A 493 17.95 9.12 27.86
C ASN A 493 16.66 8.63 27.19
N GLN A 494 16.71 7.93 26.05
CA GLN A 494 15.52 7.43 25.37
C GLN A 494 15.70 6.00 24.90
N GLY A 495 14.64 5.20 24.89
CA GLY A 495 14.66 3.93 24.15
C GLY A 495 14.86 4.19 22.66
N VAL A 496 13.99 5.03 22.10
CA VAL A 496 14.01 5.47 20.70
C VAL A 496 13.83 6.98 20.65
N TYR A 497 14.71 7.68 19.93
CA TYR A 497 14.59 9.11 19.67
C TYR A 497 14.74 9.39 18.18
N ILE A 498 13.66 9.81 17.53
CA ILE A 498 13.62 10.16 16.10
C ILE A 498 13.18 11.60 15.94
N GLN A 499 13.93 12.38 15.15
CA GLN A 499 13.53 13.74 14.84
C GLN A 499 13.78 14.14 13.38
N ASN A 500 13.08 15.20 12.95
CA ASN A 500 13.24 15.84 11.64
C ASN A 500 13.02 14.85 10.49
N ALA A 501 11.98 14.01 10.57
CA ALA A 501 11.67 13.08 9.50
C ALA A 501 10.81 13.76 8.41
N SER A 502 11.10 13.48 7.13
CA SER A 502 10.45 14.13 5.97
C SER A 502 9.52 13.22 5.17
N GLY A 503 9.34 11.97 5.61
CA GLY A 503 8.47 10.99 4.96
C GLY A 503 7.76 10.07 5.94
N THR A 504 8.13 8.79 5.99
CA THR A 504 7.44 7.77 6.80
C THR A 504 8.30 7.27 7.96
N VAL A 505 7.77 7.32 9.18
CA VAL A 505 8.36 6.71 10.37
C VAL A 505 7.47 5.56 10.84
N ASN A 506 7.97 4.33 10.75
CA ASN A 506 7.28 3.12 11.20
C ASN A 506 8.04 2.50 12.39
N LEU A 507 7.47 2.59 13.58
CA LEU A 507 7.95 1.94 14.80
C LEU A 507 6.97 0.82 15.17
N ILE A 508 7.30 -0.42 14.79
CA ILE A 508 6.36 -1.54 14.80
C ILE A 508 6.89 -2.70 15.65
N SER A 509 6.06 -3.19 16.57
CA SER A 509 6.35 -4.39 17.38
C SER A 509 7.66 -4.34 18.17
N ASN A 510 8.12 -3.15 18.56
CA ASN A 510 9.34 -3.03 19.38
C ASN A 510 9.01 -3.18 20.87
N GLN A 511 9.97 -3.70 21.61
CA GLN A 511 9.94 -3.77 23.06
C GLN A 511 10.94 -2.77 23.62
N VAL A 512 10.49 -1.75 24.34
CA VAL A 512 11.34 -0.80 25.05
C VAL A 512 11.16 -1.04 26.55
N SER A 513 12.24 -1.32 27.27
CA SER A 513 12.15 -1.59 28.70
C SER A 513 13.26 -0.95 29.53
N GLY A 514 12.92 -0.45 30.72
CA GLY A 514 13.90 -0.02 31.71
C GLY A 514 14.69 1.22 31.31
N THR A 515 14.15 2.11 30.47
CA THR A 515 14.83 3.35 30.08
C THR A 515 15.18 4.17 31.32
N VAL A 516 16.45 4.55 31.45
CA VAL A 516 16.98 5.29 32.60
C VAL A 516 17.17 6.76 32.22
N GLY A 517 16.91 7.66 33.18
CA GLY A 517 17.27 9.07 33.01
C GLY A 517 18.79 9.26 32.91
N GLY A 518 19.24 10.06 31.95
CA GLY A 518 20.62 10.48 31.77
C GLY A 518 20.83 11.95 32.13
N THR A 519 22.09 12.37 32.20
CA THR A 519 22.48 13.75 32.52
C THR A 519 22.92 14.54 31.29
N THR A 520 22.89 13.93 30.10
CA THR A 520 23.44 14.48 28.86
C THR A 520 22.37 15.15 28.01
N THR A 521 22.65 16.38 27.57
CA THR A 521 21.83 17.10 26.58
C THR A 521 21.97 16.42 25.22
N ILE A 522 20.86 16.04 24.60
CA ILE A 522 20.84 15.47 23.24
C ILE A 522 21.45 16.50 22.28
N SER A 523 22.38 16.08 21.42
CA SER A 523 22.95 16.97 20.40
C SER A 523 21.91 17.30 19.32
N ASN A 524 21.65 18.59 19.09
CA ASN A 524 20.65 19.16 18.16
C ASN A 524 19.19 18.81 18.48
N PRO A 525 18.63 19.25 19.60
CA PRO A 525 17.24 18.99 19.90
C PRO A 525 16.27 19.69 18.93
N ILE A 526 15.07 19.15 18.76
CA ILE A 526 13.93 19.82 18.11
C ILE A 526 13.76 21.24 18.68
N THR A 527 14.01 22.26 17.87
CA THR A 527 13.84 23.67 18.26
C THR A 527 12.39 24.10 18.05
N ASN A 528 11.75 24.65 19.09
CA ASN A 528 10.46 25.40 19.15
C ASN A 528 9.47 24.86 20.18
N ASP A 529 9.45 25.41 21.40
CA ASP A 529 8.44 25.11 22.42
C ASP A 529 7.04 24.93 21.83
N VAL A 530 6.33 23.87 22.23
CA VAL A 530 4.92 23.73 21.84
C VAL A 530 4.12 24.56 22.83
N SER A 531 4.04 25.84 22.50
CA SER A 531 3.42 26.90 23.28
C SER A 531 1.99 27.13 22.82
N PHE A 532 1.02 26.79 23.65
CA PHE A 532 -0.39 27.14 23.43
C PHE A 532 -0.73 28.38 24.22
N THR A 533 -1.32 29.37 23.57
CA THR A 533 -1.93 30.49 24.30
C THR A 533 -2.95 29.91 25.26
N ASN A 534 -2.77 30.18 26.55
CA ASN A 534 -3.74 29.83 27.57
C ASN A 534 -5.09 30.46 27.16
N PRO A 535 -6.13 29.65 26.86
CA PRO A 535 -7.43 30.17 26.48
C PRO A 535 -8.10 30.99 27.59
N LEU A 536 -7.58 30.93 28.82
CA LEU A 536 -8.01 31.70 29.99
C LEU A 536 -7.55 33.16 29.99
N GLY A 537 -6.70 33.60 29.04
CA GLY A 537 -6.13 34.94 29.03
C GLY A 537 -5.20 35.18 30.23
N GLY A 538 -3.91 34.86 30.07
CA GLY A 538 -2.93 35.10 31.13
C GLY A 538 -1.67 34.23 31.11
N GLY A 539 -1.28 33.67 29.97
CA GLY A 539 -0.03 32.91 29.86
C GLY A 539 -0.03 31.97 28.67
N VAL A 540 1.06 31.22 28.51
CA VAL A 540 1.24 30.20 27.49
C VAL A 540 1.41 28.86 28.21
N ILE A 541 0.59 27.85 27.88
CA ILE A 541 0.91 26.46 28.22
C ILE A 541 2.00 26.04 27.26
N THR A 542 3.24 26.20 27.71
CA THR A 542 4.40 25.69 27.00
C THR A 542 4.62 24.25 27.41
N ILE A 543 4.43 23.32 26.49
CA ILE A 543 5.16 22.04 26.54
C ILE A 543 6.57 22.40 26.06
N PRO A 544 7.58 22.38 26.94
CA PRO A 544 8.94 22.69 26.51
C PRO A 544 9.31 21.72 25.39
N ASN A 545 9.57 22.26 24.20
CA ASN A 545 10.12 21.46 23.12
C ASN A 545 11.61 21.31 23.42
N PRO A 546 12.23 20.16 23.10
CA PRO A 546 13.65 19.90 23.20
C PRO A 546 14.65 21.07 23.02
N GLY A 547 14.35 22.13 22.26
CA GLY A 547 15.30 23.18 21.87
C GLY A 547 15.14 24.56 22.50
N SER A 548 14.43 24.71 23.62
CA SER A 548 14.48 25.93 24.46
C SER A 548 14.79 25.55 25.90
N ILE A 549 16.10 25.52 26.25
CA ILE A 549 16.74 25.49 27.60
C ILE A 549 15.90 24.96 28.78
N ILE A 550 15.12 23.89 28.57
CA ILE A 550 14.43 23.12 29.59
C ILE A 550 14.53 21.67 29.10
N PRO A 551 15.36 20.84 29.75
CA PRO A 551 15.48 19.45 29.36
C PRO A 551 14.10 18.79 29.48
N LEU A 552 13.63 18.11 28.43
CA LEU A 552 12.75 16.97 28.69
C LEU A 552 13.49 16.12 29.74
N PRO A 553 12.83 15.68 30.82
CA PRO A 553 13.50 14.83 31.78
C PRO A 553 13.83 13.54 31.03
N SER A 554 15.12 13.28 30.79
CA SER A 554 15.61 12.04 30.19
C SER A 554 14.91 10.82 30.82
N GLY A 555 14.64 9.78 30.04
CA GLY A 555 14.05 8.54 30.53
C GLY A 555 12.86 8.03 29.72
N GLN A 556 12.59 8.57 28.53
CA GLN A 556 11.39 8.22 27.75
C GLN A 556 11.52 6.87 27.03
N GLY A 557 10.40 6.19 26.82
CA GLY A 557 10.36 5.00 25.96
C GLY A 557 10.64 5.36 24.49
N ILE A 558 9.68 6.00 23.84
CA ILE A 558 9.75 6.40 22.43
C ILE A 558 9.49 7.90 22.32
N VAL A 559 10.37 8.61 21.62
CA VAL A 559 10.23 10.02 21.27
C VAL A 559 10.31 10.17 19.77
N VAL A 560 9.31 10.82 19.18
CA VAL A 560 9.28 11.19 17.76
C VAL A 560 8.94 12.67 17.67
N GLY A 561 9.69 13.47 16.92
CA GLY A 561 9.20 14.82 16.68
C GLY A 561 9.73 15.56 15.46
N SER A 562 9.06 16.65 15.12
CA SER A 562 9.20 17.36 13.84
C SER A 562 9.16 16.39 12.66
N VAL A 563 8.04 15.70 12.50
CA VAL A 563 7.82 14.79 11.36
C VAL A 563 6.86 15.45 10.38
N ASN A 564 7.23 15.46 9.10
CA ASN A 564 6.36 15.84 8.00
C ASN A 564 6.07 14.61 7.14
N GLY A 565 4.87 14.05 7.27
CA GLY A 565 4.46 12.85 6.53
C GLY A 565 3.63 11.89 7.38
N THR A 566 4.04 10.62 7.43
CA THR A 566 3.30 9.57 8.17
C THR A 566 4.14 9.06 9.34
N THR A 567 3.55 9.02 10.53
CA THR A 567 4.16 8.44 11.74
C THR A 567 3.25 7.33 12.27
N ASN A 568 3.76 6.11 12.28
CA ASN A 568 3.08 4.93 12.78
C ASN A 568 3.86 4.35 13.96
N ILE A 569 3.25 4.35 15.15
CA ILE A 569 3.76 3.70 16.37
C ILE A 569 2.78 2.59 16.72
N LEU A 570 3.09 1.37 16.28
CA LEU A 570 2.14 0.25 16.27
C LEU A 570 2.66 -0.96 17.04
N ASP A 571 1.79 -1.57 17.86
CA ASP A 571 2.04 -2.86 18.52
C ASP A 571 3.30 -2.89 19.41
N ASN A 572 3.74 -1.73 19.93
CA ASN A 572 4.94 -1.66 20.77
C ASN A 572 4.61 -1.97 22.24
N THR A 573 5.57 -2.56 22.95
CA THR A 573 5.51 -2.75 24.41
C THR A 573 6.56 -1.85 25.06
N ILE A 574 6.12 -0.94 25.94
CA ILE A 574 6.97 0.06 26.59
C ILE A 574 6.76 -0.04 28.09
N VAL A 575 7.78 -0.47 28.83
CA VAL A 575 7.66 -0.73 30.27
C VAL A 575 8.80 -0.15 31.09
N ASN A 576 8.51 0.30 32.30
CA ASN A 576 9.53 0.76 33.26
C ASN A 576 10.38 1.92 32.68
N THR A 577 9.73 2.93 32.10
CA THR A 577 10.41 4.17 31.66
C THR A 577 10.65 5.07 32.87
N ALA A 578 11.81 5.72 32.96
CA ALA A 578 12.08 6.68 34.03
C ALA A 578 11.23 7.96 33.93
N THR A 579 10.70 8.25 32.74
CA THR A 579 9.74 9.34 32.48
C THR A 579 8.60 8.84 31.59
N GLN A 580 8.35 9.46 30.43
CA GLN A 580 7.18 9.15 29.61
C GLN A 580 7.29 7.84 28.82
N GLY A 581 6.14 7.23 28.49
CA GLY A 581 6.08 6.08 27.59
C GLY A 581 6.34 6.47 26.13
N ILE A 582 5.38 7.15 25.50
CA ILE A 582 5.45 7.65 24.13
C ILE A 582 5.32 9.17 24.14
N VAL A 583 6.18 9.86 23.40
CA VAL A 583 6.12 11.32 23.18
C VAL A 583 6.18 11.60 21.69
N VAL A 584 5.18 12.30 21.16
CA VAL A 584 5.14 12.76 19.78
C VAL A 584 4.97 14.28 19.75
N LEU A 585 5.89 14.99 19.09
CA LEU A 585 5.89 16.46 19.04
C LEU A 585 5.90 16.97 17.59
N ASN A 586 5.05 17.93 17.26
CA ASN A 586 5.01 18.60 15.96
C ASN A 586 4.94 17.62 14.77
N ALA A 587 4.14 16.57 14.90
CA ALA A 587 3.87 15.65 13.79
C ALA A 587 2.83 16.27 12.85
N THR A 588 3.17 16.42 11.57
CA THR A 588 2.31 16.93 10.51
C THR A 588 1.99 15.82 9.52
N GLY A 589 0.75 15.76 9.04
CA GLY A 589 0.25 14.70 8.15
C GLY A 589 -0.57 13.64 8.90
N ASN A 590 -0.15 12.38 8.83
CA ASN A 590 -0.88 11.26 9.44
C ASN A 590 -0.11 10.71 10.65
N LEU A 591 -0.71 10.77 11.84
CA LEU A 591 -0.19 10.19 13.06
C LEU A 591 -1.09 9.03 13.51
N ALA A 592 -0.53 7.83 13.61
CA ALA A 592 -1.19 6.65 14.19
C ALA A 592 -0.38 6.12 15.38
N ILE A 593 -0.99 6.11 16.57
CA ILE A 593 -0.46 5.47 17.77
C ILE A 593 -1.46 4.38 18.14
N ALA A 594 -1.18 3.13 17.78
CA ALA A 594 -2.15 2.05 17.94
C ALA A 594 -1.62 0.76 18.53
N ASN A 595 -2.48 0.09 19.31
CA ASN A 595 -2.22 -1.22 19.91
C ASN A 595 -0.95 -1.30 20.77
N ASN A 596 -0.50 -0.17 21.33
CA ASN A 596 0.67 -0.16 22.19
C ASN A 596 0.31 -0.52 23.63
N SER A 597 1.20 -1.23 24.31
CA SER A 597 1.13 -1.50 25.75
C SER A 597 2.17 -0.64 26.47
N ILE A 598 1.71 0.29 27.31
CA ILE A 598 2.56 1.18 28.10
C ILE A 598 2.28 0.93 29.58
N ALA A 599 3.31 0.60 30.36
CA ALA A 599 3.15 0.36 31.79
C ALA A 599 4.33 0.86 32.63
N ASN A 600 4.05 1.22 33.88
CA ASN A 600 5.05 1.60 34.87
C ASN A 600 5.92 2.77 34.38
N THR A 601 5.27 3.85 33.92
CA THR A 601 5.97 5.10 33.60
C THR A 601 6.26 5.81 34.91
N ILE A 602 7.52 5.75 35.31
CA ILE A 602 8.04 6.44 36.50
C ILE A 602 8.20 7.91 36.13
N GLY A 603 8.24 8.79 37.12
CA GLY A 603 8.58 10.20 36.90
C GLY A 603 9.35 10.72 38.10
N ALA A 604 10.35 11.57 37.85
CA ALA A 604 10.89 12.49 38.84
C ALA A 604 10.29 13.88 38.59
N ASP A 605 9.75 14.53 39.61
CA ASP A 605 9.23 15.90 39.46
C ASP A 605 10.40 16.78 38.98
N ALA A 606 10.32 17.30 37.76
CA ALA A 606 11.36 18.15 37.21
C ALA A 606 10.97 19.61 37.48
N PRO A 607 11.75 20.35 38.29
CA PRO A 607 11.53 21.77 38.49
C PRO A 607 11.79 22.51 37.18
N VAL A 608 10.74 23.06 36.57
CA VAL A 608 10.87 23.94 35.40
C VAL A 608 10.83 25.37 35.89
N THR A 609 11.96 26.08 35.81
CA THR A 609 12.01 27.51 36.11
C THR A 609 11.46 28.29 34.91
N VAL A 610 10.28 28.89 35.06
CA VAL A 610 9.70 29.75 34.03
C VAL A 610 10.21 31.18 34.27
N PRO A 611 10.84 31.86 33.28
CA PRO A 611 11.54 33.14 33.46
C PRO A 611 10.73 34.29 34.08
N THR A 612 9.40 34.17 34.12
CA THR A 612 8.47 35.16 34.69
C THR A 612 7.63 34.64 35.86
N ILE A 613 7.77 33.36 36.25
CA ILE A 613 6.81 32.67 37.14
C ILE A 613 7.49 31.84 38.25
N GLY A 614 8.82 31.80 38.29
CA GLY A 614 9.55 30.96 39.25
C GLY A 614 9.51 29.47 38.90
N THR A 615 9.84 28.61 39.87
CA THR A 615 9.96 27.16 39.67
C THR A 615 8.59 26.47 39.74
N LEU A 616 8.11 25.96 38.59
CA LEU A 616 6.91 25.14 38.45
C LEU A 616 7.31 23.67 38.26
N ASN A 617 6.87 22.78 39.14
CA ASN A 617 7.05 21.34 38.94
C ASN A 617 6.04 20.83 37.91
N ILE A 618 6.50 20.46 36.71
CA ILE A 618 5.65 19.82 35.70
C ILE A 618 5.64 18.30 35.96
N PRO A 619 4.46 17.64 35.90
CA PRO A 619 4.38 16.19 36.03
C PRO A 619 5.24 15.50 34.98
N SER A 620 6.11 14.59 35.41
CA SER A 620 6.77 13.63 34.53
C SER A 620 6.18 12.24 34.76
N GLY A 621 6.35 11.33 33.77
CA GLY A 621 5.82 9.97 33.88
C GLY A 621 4.44 9.75 33.26
N GLN A 622 4.09 10.49 32.20
CA GLN A 622 2.89 10.22 31.40
C GLN A 622 3.01 8.94 30.56
N GLY A 623 1.87 8.32 30.23
CA GLY A 623 1.80 7.20 29.29
C GLY A 623 2.08 7.63 27.85
N ILE A 624 1.14 8.37 27.25
CA ILE A 624 1.23 8.89 25.88
C ILE A 624 1.11 10.42 25.91
N VAL A 625 2.02 11.12 25.24
CA VAL A 625 2.01 12.57 25.06
C VAL A 625 2.08 12.89 23.57
N VAL A 626 1.12 13.68 23.10
CA VAL A 626 1.10 14.20 21.73
C VAL A 626 0.94 15.71 21.80
N GLY A 627 1.90 16.45 21.27
CA GLY A 627 1.93 17.91 21.25
C GLY A 627 2.03 18.46 19.82
N GLY A 628 1.19 19.42 19.46
CA GLY A 628 1.30 20.16 18.19
C GLY A 628 1.06 19.31 16.93
N ALA A 629 0.26 18.25 17.03
CA ALA A 629 -0.06 17.40 15.89
C ALA A 629 -1.01 18.13 14.90
N ASN A 630 -0.71 18.12 13.60
CA ASN A 630 -1.52 18.76 12.57
C ASN A 630 -1.85 17.78 11.44
N GLY A 631 -3.13 17.58 11.15
CA GLY A 631 -3.62 16.67 10.12
C GLY A 631 -4.53 15.61 10.71
N THR A 632 -4.29 14.33 10.40
CA THR A 632 -5.08 13.21 10.95
C THR A 632 -4.32 12.56 12.10
N THR A 633 -4.88 12.60 13.30
CA THR A 633 -4.34 11.94 14.49
C THR A 633 -5.27 10.82 14.94
N ASN A 634 -4.78 9.58 14.94
CA ASN A 634 -5.50 8.41 15.44
C ASN A 634 -4.73 7.78 16.59
N ILE A 635 -5.31 7.78 17.79
CA ILE A 635 -4.76 7.12 18.98
C ILE A 635 -5.74 6.03 19.39
N SER A 636 -5.43 4.76 19.06
CA SER A 636 -6.43 3.70 19.20
C SER A 636 -5.93 2.35 19.71
N GLY A 637 -6.72 1.67 20.54
CA GLY A 637 -6.39 0.30 20.99
C GLY A 637 -5.21 0.23 21.96
N ASN A 638 -4.75 1.36 22.51
CA ASN A 638 -3.61 1.38 23.43
C ASN A 638 -4.04 0.99 24.85
N THR A 639 -3.18 0.27 25.55
CA THR A 639 -3.32 -0.02 26.97
C THR A 639 -2.25 0.75 27.74
N VAL A 640 -2.66 1.69 28.59
CA VAL A 640 -1.78 2.50 29.44
C VAL A 640 -2.11 2.20 30.90
N SER A 641 -1.11 1.81 31.69
CA SER A 641 -1.33 1.46 33.11
C SER A 641 -0.19 1.89 34.03
N ASN A 642 -0.48 2.06 35.32
CA ASN A 642 0.50 2.38 36.36
C ASN A 642 1.39 3.58 35.98
N THR A 643 0.76 4.69 35.63
CA THR A 643 1.47 5.91 35.24
C THR A 643 1.55 6.86 36.41
N ARG A 644 2.74 7.46 36.64
CA ARG A 644 2.89 8.49 37.68
C ARG A 644 2.22 9.81 37.29
N GLY A 645 2.05 10.07 36.00
CA GLY A 645 1.37 11.26 35.45
C GLY A 645 0.02 10.94 34.81
N GLN A 646 -0.28 11.63 33.71
CA GLN A 646 -1.48 11.38 32.91
C GLN A 646 -1.35 10.08 32.10
N GLY A 647 -2.46 9.37 31.87
CA GLY A 647 -2.49 8.23 30.97
C GLY A 647 -2.23 8.64 29.52
N LEU A 648 -3.03 9.58 29.02
CA LEU A 648 -2.92 10.14 27.68
C LEU A 648 -3.07 11.66 27.70
N THR A 649 -2.18 12.37 27.02
CA THR A 649 -2.24 13.83 26.84
C THR A 649 -2.16 14.15 25.35
N LEU A 650 -3.16 14.89 24.86
CA LEU A 650 -3.16 15.50 23.54
C LEU A 650 -3.27 17.02 23.70
N ALA A 651 -2.29 17.75 23.19
CA ALA A 651 -2.26 19.20 23.28
C ALA A 651 -1.98 19.83 21.92
N GLY A 652 -2.74 20.87 21.56
CA GLY A 652 -2.47 21.63 20.33
C GLY A 652 -2.77 20.93 19.03
N ALA A 653 -3.62 19.91 19.07
CA ALA A 653 -3.94 19.19 17.85
C ALA A 653 -4.83 20.05 16.94
N SER A 654 -4.63 19.93 15.64
CA SER A 654 -5.48 20.52 14.61
C SER A 654 -5.79 19.51 13.51
N GLY A 655 -6.91 19.69 12.81
CA GLY A 655 -7.40 18.74 11.80
C GLY A 655 -8.42 17.75 12.36
N THR A 656 -8.20 16.45 12.19
CA THR A 656 -9.09 15.38 12.67
C THR A 656 -8.40 14.53 13.71
N VAL A 657 -9.04 14.33 14.86
CA VAL A 657 -8.53 13.55 15.98
C VAL A 657 -9.50 12.44 16.34
N THR A 658 -9.01 11.21 16.36
CA THR A 658 -9.73 10.04 16.88
C THR A 658 -8.95 9.46 18.05
N ILE A 659 -9.59 9.35 19.22
CA ILE A 659 -9.08 8.63 20.38
C ILE A 659 -10.05 7.50 20.69
N ALA A 660 -9.71 6.26 20.28
CA ALA A 660 -10.69 5.17 20.27
C ALA A 660 -10.19 3.86 20.88
N ASN A 661 -11.04 3.15 21.63
CA ASN A 661 -10.75 1.80 22.15
C ASN A 661 -9.48 1.74 23.04
N ASN A 662 -9.10 2.83 23.71
CA ASN A 662 -7.96 2.82 24.62
C ASN A 662 -8.39 2.41 26.04
N THR A 663 -7.50 1.74 26.76
CA THR A 663 -7.65 1.41 28.18
C THR A 663 -6.61 2.18 28.98
N LEU A 664 -7.04 3.14 29.79
CA LEU A 664 -6.20 3.99 30.64
C LEU A 664 -6.54 3.67 32.10
N THR A 665 -5.64 2.99 32.80
CA THR A 665 -5.91 2.54 34.18
C THR A 665 -4.79 2.91 35.15
N LYS A 666 -5.09 3.10 36.44
CA LYS A 666 -4.07 3.32 37.48
C LYS A 666 -3.14 4.49 37.14
N THR A 667 -3.72 5.63 36.77
CA THR A 667 -3.01 6.88 36.42
C THR A 667 -3.11 7.84 37.60
N LEU A 668 -2.04 8.51 38.04
CA LEU A 668 -2.11 9.37 39.26
C LEU A 668 -2.54 10.83 39.02
N ASP A 669 -2.60 11.32 37.78
CA ASP A 669 -3.11 12.66 37.47
C ASP A 669 -4.48 12.60 36.79
N GLN A 670 -4.49 12.71 35.46
CA GLN A 670 -5.69 12.59 34.66
C GLN A 670 -5.63 11.27 33.89
N GLY A 671 -6.77 10.64 33.66
CA GLY A 671 -6.84 9.52 32.72
C GLY A 671 -6.47 10.00 31.32
N LEU A 672 -7.27 10.92 30.78
CA LEU A 672 -7.11 11.53 29.48
C LEU A 672 -7.16 13.06 29.56
N THR A 673 -6.23 13.73 28.90
CA THR A 673 -6.16 15.20 28.80
C THR A 673 -6.23 15.65 27.34
N LEU A 674 -7.11 16.61 27.07
CA LEU A 674 -7.22 17.34 25.81
C LEU A 674 -7.05 18.84 26.08
N ALA A 675 -6.00 19.46 25.52
CA ALA A 675 -5.70 20.88 25.76
C ALA A 675 -5.51 21.65 24.45
N GLY A 676 -6.10 22.84 24.34
CA GLY A 676 -5.86 23.78 23.23
C GLY A 676 -6.04 23.17 21.84
N THR A 677 -7.04 22.29 21.68
CA THR A 677 -7.26 21.53 20.45
C THR A 677 -8.28 22.25 19.56
N ALA A 678 -7.88 22.57 18.33
CA ALA A 678 -8.71 23.19 17.30
C ALA A 678 -8.95 22.19 16.17
N ALA A 679 -9.77 21.18 16.44
CA ALA A 679 -9.93 20.00 15.59
C ALA A 679 -11.37 19.47 15.62
N THR A 680 -11.69 18.58 14.69
CA THR A 680 -12.83 17.65 14.84
C THR A 680 -12.35 16.46 15.66
N VAL A 681 -12.81 16.36 16.91
CA VAL A 681 -12.34 15.36 17.90
C VAL A 681 -13.43 14.34 18.19
N SER A 682 -13.09 13.05 18.10
CA SER A 682 -13.92 11.93 18.51
C SER A 682 -13.19 11.08 19.55
N ILE A 683 -13.72 11.03 20.78
CA ILE A 683 -13.24 10.18 21.87
C ILE A 683 -14.27 9.07 22.09
N THR A 684 -13.98 7.84 21.66
CA THR A 684 -14.98 6.76 21.66
C THR A 684 -14.50 5.41 22.20
N ASN A 685 -15.38 4.67 22.87
CA ASN A 685 -15.11 3.31 23.34
C ASN A 685 -13.87 3.18 24.25
N ASN A 686 -13.46 4.24 24.96
CA ASN A 686 -12.32 4.17 25.87
C ASN A 686 -12.77 3.71 27.27
N LEU A 687 -11.91 2.95 27.94
CA LEU A 687 -12.02 2.64 29.37
C LEU A 687 -11.02 3.52 30.12
N ILE A 688 -11.51 4.35 31.03
CA ILE A 688 -10.71 5.21 31.89
C ILE A 688 -11.07 4.88 33.33
N SER A 689 -10.15 4.30 34.08
CA SER A 689 -10.45 3.85 35.44
C SER A 689 -9.27 3.92 36.41
N GLU A 690 -9.56 3.92 37.72
CA GLU A 690 -8.50 3.98 38.76
C GLU A 690 -7.60 5.19 38.58
N VAL A 691 -8.20 6.35 38.29
CA VAL A 691 -7.45 7.60 38.20
C VAL A 691 -7.25 8.10 39.63
N GLY A 692 -6.02 8.06 40.12
CA GLY A 692 -5.63 8.58 41.42
C GLY A 692 -5.42 10.09 41.42
N THR A 693 -5.10 10.63 42.60
CA THR A 693 -4.63 12.01 42.77
C THR A 693 -3.16 12.05 43.15
N ARG A 694 -2.54 13.23 42.97
CA ARG A 694 -1.22 13.54 43.52
C ARG A 694 -1.30 14.83 44.34
N ALA A 695 -0.71 14.82 45.54
CA ALA A 695 -0.61 16.03 46.36
C ALA A 695 0.23 17.09 45.63
N PHE A 696 -0.41 18.14 45.12
CA PHE A 696 0.27 19.24 44.44
C PHE A 696 0.04 20.56 45.18
N THR A 697 1.11 21.12 45.74
CA THR A 697 1.10 22.47 46.31
C THR A 697 1.54 23.46 45.23
N THR A 698 0.60 24.15 44.61
CA THR A 698 0.94 25.32 43.76
C THR A 698 1.37 26.49 44.63
N PRO A 699 2.50 27.17 44.34
CA PRO A 699 2.67 28.54 44.76
C PRO A 699 1.60 29.41 44.06
N PRO A 700 1.01 30.40 44.74
CA PRO A 700 0.07 31.33 44.11
C PRO A 700 0.78 32.11 42.99
N ILE A 701 0.31 31.98 41.76
CA ILE A 701 0.84 32.70 40.60
C ILE A 701 0.15 34.07 40.51
N ALA A 702 0.93 35.15 40.63
CA ALA A 702 0.45 36.52 40.55
C ALA A 702 0.76 37.14 39.17
N ALA A 703 -0.26 37.29 38.31
CA ALA A 703 -0.20 38.21 37.17
C ALA A 703 -1.63 38.61 36.69
N LEU A 704 -2.03 39.82 37.12
CA LEU A 704 -2.97 40.80 36.54
C LEU A 704 -4.00 40.34 35.48
N GLY A 705 -5.26 40.18 35.91
CA GLY A 705 -6.43 39.92 35.06
C GLY A 705 -7.45 38.98 35.70
N GLY A 706 -6.95 38.10 36.58
CA GLY A 706 -7.65 37.71 37.80
C GLY A 706 -8.71 36.61 37.70
N VAL A 707 -8.36 35.40 37.24
CA VAL A 707 -8.47 34.17 38.06
C VAL A 707 -7.57 33.07 37.50
N ALA A 708 -6.69 32.56 38.35
CA ALA A 708 -5.90 31.36 38.08
C ALA A 708 -6.79 30.13 38.29
N PHE A 709 -7.03 29.35 37.23
CA PHE A 709 -7.69 28.05 37.34
C PHE A 709 -6.62 26.98 37.55
N ASN A 710 -6.26 26.74 38.81
CA ASN A 710 -5.52 25.52 39.14
C ASN A 710 -6.53 24.36 39.02
N ILE A 711 -6.21 23.31 38.28
CA ILE A 711 -7.03 22.09 38.24
C ILE A 711 -6.42 21.11 39.23
N ALA A 712 -7.22 20.65 40.18
CA ALA A 712 -6.84 19.54 41.02
C ALA A 712 -6.61 18.28 40.17
N THR A 713 -5.54 17.55 40.45
CA THR A 713 -5.29 16.22 39.86
C THR A 713 -6.43 15.27 40.19
N GLY A 714 -6.61 14.21 39.40
CA GLY A 714 -7.63 13.20 39.62
C GLY A 714 -8.88 13.42 38.79
N GLN A 715 -8.75 13.49 37.46
CA GLN A 715 -9.87 13.67 36.54
C GLN A 715 -9.88 12.53 35.53
N GLY A 716 -11.05 11.95 35.27
CA GLY A 716 -11.17 10.89 34.26
C GLY A 716 -10.77 11.41 32.88
N ILE A 717 -11.60 12.32 32.34
CA ILE A 717 -11.30 13.08 31.13
C ILE A 717 -11.24 14.57 31.50
N PHE A 718 -10.14 15.22 31.13
CA PHE A 718 -9.94 16.65 31.29
C PHE A 718 -9.83 17.34 29.94
N VAL A 719 -10.74 18.29 29.67
CA VAL A 719 -10.76 19.08 28.43
C VAL A 719 -10.60 20.56 28.77
N ALA A 720 -9.64 21.23 28.15
CA ALA A 720 -9.42 22.67 28.29
C ALA A 720 -9.20 23.35 26.94
N GLY A 721 -10.01 24.35 26.62
CA GLY A 721 -9.81 25.19 25.43
C GLY A 721 -9.95 24.44 24.10
N ALA A 722 -10.83 23.44 24.05
CA ALA A 722 -11.21 22.81 22.79
C ALA A 722 -12.14 23.75 21.99
N THR A 723 -11.90 23.86 20.68
CA THR A 723 -12.75 24.60 19.74
C THR A 723 -13.03 23.72 18.51
N GLY A 724 -14.12 24.01 17.78
CA GLY A 724 -14.60 23.15 16.70
C GLY A 724 -15.61 22.12 17.22
N SER A 725 -15.48 20.85 16.85
CA SER A 725 -16.41 19.78 17.27
C SER A 725 -15.72 18.77 18.19
N LEU A 726 -16.35 18.46 19.32
CA LEU A 726 -15.89 17.44 20.27
C LEU A 726 -17.03 16.47 20.57
N THR A 727 -16.84 15.21 20.16
CA THR A 727 -17.74 14.11 20.50
C THR A 727 -17.07 13.15 21.46
N ILE A 728 -17.68 12.90 22.62
CA ILE A 728 -17.28 11.90 23.60
C ILE A 728 -18.40 10.86 23.68
N SER A 729 -18.16 9.65 23.18
CA SER A 729 -19.21 8.63 23.07
C SER A 729 -18.82 7.22 23.49
N ASN A 730 -19.75 6.46 24.08
CA ASN A 730 -19.54 5.05 24.41
C ASN A 730 -18.32 4.76 25.32
N ASN A 731 -17.84 5.74 26.08
CA ASN A 731 -16.72 5.56 27.00
C ASN A 731 -17.22 5.09 28.38
N THR A 732 -16.36 4.37 29.09
CA THR A 732 -16.55 4.04 30.50
C THR A 732 -15.53 4.82 31.31
N ILE A 733 -16.00 5.68 32.21
CA ILE A 733 -15.19 6.49 33.12
C ILE A 733 -15.60 6.14 34.55
N GLU A 734 -14.69 5.55 35.31
CA GLU A 734 -15.04 5.04 36.64
C GLU A 734 -13.91 5.14 37.66
N ARG A 735 -14.29 5.23 38.94
CA ARG A 735 -13.31 5.13 40.05
C ARG A 735 -12.20 6.18 39.91
N VAL A 736 -12.59 7.40 39.58
CA VAL A 736 -11.73 8.58 39.61
C VAL A 736 -11.69 9.10 41.05
N ASP A 737 -10.51 9.10 41.64
CA ASP A 737 -10.22 9.62 42.96
C ASP A 737 -9.99 11.14 42.90
N GLY A 738 -10.21 11.83 44.01
CA GLY A 738 -10.16 13.28 44.09
C GLY A 738 -9.56 13.80 45.39
N SER A 739 -9.18 15.07 45.40
CA SER A 739 -8.73 15.75 46.60
C SER A 739 -9.48 17.07 46.73
N VAL A 740 -9.93 17.38 47.94
CA VAL A 740 -10.54 18.68 48.25
C VAL A 740 -9.43 19.59 48.76
N PRO A 741 -9.14 20.73 48.11
CA PRO A 741 -8.16 21.68 48.60
C PRO A 741 -8.55 22.16 50.01
N VAL A 742 -7.59 22.17 50.94
CA VAL A 742 -7.77 22.62 52.35
C VAL A 742 -7.95 24.14 52.51
N ASN A 743 -8.06 24.91 51.42
CA ASN A 743 -8.16 26.37 51.43
C ASN A 743 -9.36 26.83 50.57
N PRO A 744 -10.19 27.81 50.99
CA PRO A 744 -11.39 28.15 50.27
C PRO A 744 -11.06 28.97 49.00
N LEU A 745 -11.17 28.29 47.84
CA LEU A 745 -11.42 28.81 46.48
C LEU A 745 -10.28 29.57 45.78
N PRO A 746 -10.15 29.50 44.42
CA PRO A 746 -11.15 29.12 43.41
C PRO A 746 -10.79 27.85 42.59
N ILE A 747 -10.17 26.86 43.21
CA ILE A 747 -9.77 25.60 42.54
C ILE A 747 -10.97 24.62 42.57
N PRO A 748 -11.47 24.11 41.43
CA PRO A 748 -12.42 22.99 41.46
C PRO A 748 -11.79 21.80 42.20
N PRO A 749 -12.56 21.08 43.03
CA PRO A 749 -12.06 19.86 43.66
C PRO A 749 -11.59 18.84 42.62
N GLY A 750 -10.67 17.96 42.98
CA GLY A 750 -10.34 16.81 42.13
C GLY A 750 -11.46 15.78 42.17
N GLY A 751 -11.49 14.85 41.23
CA GLY A 751 -12.33 13.66 41.31
C GLY A 751 -13.51 13.60 40.35
N GLN A 752 -13.60 14.47 39.35
CA GLN A 752 -14.70 14.40 38.39
C GLN A 752 -14.46 13.31 37.34
N GLY A 753 -15.55 12.68 36.88
CA GLY A 753 -15.49 11.76 35.75
C GLY A 753 -15.05 12.48 34.47
N LEU A 754 -15.75 13.56 34.12
CA LEU A 754 -15.44 14.41 32.98
C LEU A 754 -15.41 15.88 33.41
N VAL A 755 -14.35 16.59 33.04
CA VAL A 755 -14.23 18.04 33.18
C VAL A 755 -14.06 18.67 31.82
N LEU A 756 -14.83 19.73 31.55
CA LEU A 756 -14.70 20.55 30.35
C LEU A 756 -14.67 22.03 30.71
N GLY A 757 -13.60 22.73 30.34
CA GLY A 757 -13.49 24.18 30.42
C GLY A 757 -13.36 24.82 29.04
N ASN A 758 -14.34 25.64 28.65
CA ASN A 758 -14.26 26.45 27.44
C ASN A 758 -14.40 27.95 27.78
N PHE A 759 -13.44 28.75 27.33
CA PHE A 759 -13.32 30.16 27.71
C PHE A 759 -13.25 31.10 26.49
N SER A 760 -13.17 30.54 25.28
CA SER A 760 -13.07 31.32 24.05
C SER A 760 -13.40 30.46 22.83
N GLY A 761 -13.94 31.06 21.77
CA GLY A 761 -14.25 30.35 20.54
C GLY A 761 -15.54 29.53 20.62
N GLN A 762 -15.93 28.94 19.49
CA GLN A 762 -17.11 28.10 19.37
C GLN A 762 -16.77 26.63 19.61
N LEU A 763 -17.59 25.95 20.41
CA LEU A 763 -17.50 24.51 20.66
C LEU A 763 -18.85 23.83 20.40
N ASP A 764 -18.86 22.87 19.47
CA ASP A 764 -19.97 21.93 19.29
C ASP A 764 -19.67 20.63 20.04
N PHE A 765 -20.20 20.53 21.26
CA PHE A 765 -19.93 19.44 22.19
C PHE A 765 -21.07 18.41 22.22
N THR A 766 -20.72 17.14 22.05
CA THR A 766 -21.64 16.00 22.23
C THR A 766 -21.06 14.99 23.22
N LEU A 767 -21.80 14.71 24.30
CA LEU A 767 -21.56 13.62 25.23
C LEU A 767 -22.67 12.57 25.06
N SER A 768 -22.36 11.38 24.54
CA SER A 768 -23.40 10.37 24.26
C SER A 768 -23.08 8.94 24.65
N ASN A 769 -24.04 8.23 25.23
CA ASN A 769 -23.93 6.80 25.53
C ASN A 769 -22.73 6.40 26.42
N ASN A 770 -22.26 7.29 27.29
CA ASN A 770 -21.15 7.00 28.20
C ASN A 770 -21.65 6.42 29.53
N GLN A 771 -20.80 5.64 30.19
CA GLN A 771 -20.97 5.19 31.57
C GLN A 771 -20.01 5.97 32.47
N ILE A 772 -20.54 6.79 33.39
CA ILE A 772 -19.73 7.65 34.27
C ILE A 772 -20.11 7.36 35.72
N ARG A 773 -19.26 6.65 36.46
CA ARG A 773 -19.66 6.14 37.77
C ARG A 773 -18.59 5.98 38.83
N ASN A 774 -19.01 6.01 40.09
CA ASN A 774 -18.13 5.78 41.24
C ASN A 774 -16.96 6.78 41.30
N ASN A 775 -17.19 8.02 40.88
CA ASN A 775 -16.17 9.08 40.93
C ASN A 775 -16.26 9.87 42.23
N PHE A 776 -15.15 10.46 42.67
CA PHE A 776 -15.04 11.14 43.96
C PHE A 776 -15.85 12.43 44.04
N ASN A 777 -16.05 13.12 42.91
CA ASN A 777 -16.80 14.38 42.81
C ASN A 777 -17.91 14.24 41.75
N ASP A 778 -18.22 15.31 41.01
CA ASP A 778 -19.25 15.30 39.97
C ASP A 778 -19.00 14.25 38.88
N GLY A 779 -20.05 13.65 38.33
CA GLY A 779 -19.94 12.78 37.16
C GLY A 779 -19.41 13.58 35.96
N VAL A 780 -20.10 14.67 35.64
CA VAL A 780 -19.76 15.58 34.55
C VAL A 780 -19.77 17.00 35.07
N PHE A 781 -18.65 17.72 34.92
CA PHE A 781 -18.53 19.14 35.23
C PHE A 781 -18.11 19.93 33.99
N MET A 782 -18.90 20.91 33.60
CA MET A 782 -18.59 21.82 32.50
C MET A 782 -18.61 23.26 32.96
N THR A 783 -17.66 24.05 32.48
CA THR A 783 -17.61 25.49 32.72
C THR A 783 -17.38 26.25 31.42
N PHE A 784 -18.22 27.25 31.20
CA PHE A 784 -18.16 28.17 30.07
C PHE A 784 -18.02 29.60 30.60
N ALA A 785 -17.02 30.34 30.16
CA ALA A 785 -16.86 31.75 30.59
C ALA A 785 -16.26 32.63 29.50
N ASN A 786 -15.99 33.89 29.84
CA ASN A 786 -15.48 34.94 28.97
C ASN A 786 -16.30 35.12 27.69
N THR A 787 -15.77 34.77 26.51
CA THR A 787 -16.47 34.89 25.22
C THR A 787 -16.75 33.53 24.57
N ALA A 788 -16.77 32.46 25.35
CA ALA A 788 -17.06 31.12 24.85
C ALA A 788 -18.48 31.04 24.29
N THR A 789 -18.62 30.40 23.12
CA THR A 789 -19.92 30.04 22.55
C THR A 789 -19.99 28.53 22.42
N ALA A 790 -21.15 27.93 22.69
CA ALA A 790 -21.28 26.49 22.62
C ALA A 790 -22.66 25.99 22.18
N THR A 791 -22.65 24.86 21.46
CA THR A 791 -23.79 23.94 21.39
C THR A 791 -23.44 22.70 22.21
N VAL A 792 -24.35 22.26 23.08
CA VAL A 792 -24.08 21.20 24.06
C VAL A 792 -25.19 20.16 23.97
N THR A 793 -24.83 18.93 23.59
CA THR A 793 -25.75 17.78 23.59
C THR A 793 -25.24 16.72 24.55
N ILE A 794 -26.03 16.36 25.55
CA ILE A 794 -25.76 15.27 26.51
C ILE A 794 -26.89 14.26 26.41
N ARG A 795 -26.62 13.06 25.88
CA ARG A 795 -27.68 12.08 25.63
C ARG A 795 -27.35 10.62 25.88
N GLY A 796 -28.31 9.86 26.40
CA GLY A 796 -28.17 8.40 26.53
C GLY A 796 -27.09 7.94 27.51
N ASN A 797 -26.58 8.83 28.37
CA ASN A 797 -25.52 8.49 29.32
C ASN A 797 -26.10 7.87 30.60
N THR A 798 -25.33 6.98 31.23
CA THR A 798 -25.58 6.47 32.58
C THR A 798 -24.57 7.12 33.53
N ILE A 799 -25.06 7.93 34.47
CA ILE A 799 -24.25 8.72 35.40
C ILE A 799 -24.66 8.39 36.84
N GLU A 800 -23.84 7.64 37.56
CA GLU A 800 -24.26 7.09 38.85
C GLU A 800 -23.17 7.02 39.92
N ASN A 801 -23.59 7.07 41.19
CA ASN A 801 -22.70 6.84 42.33
C ASN A 801 -21.50 7.81 42.38
N ASN A 802 -21.67 9.05 41.91
CA ASN A 802 -20.62 10.07 41.94
C ASN A 802 -20.73 10.91 43.22
N GLY A 803 -19.62 11.25 43.88
CA GLY A 803 -19.62 12.06 45.10
C GLY A 803 -20.13 11.36 46.37
N ILE A 804 -20.19 10.02 46.39
CA ILE A 804 -20.74 9.24 47.51
C ILE A 804 -19.68 8.64 48.47
N LEU A 805 -18.39 8.91 48.23
CA LEU A 805 -17.32 8.33 49.02
C LEU A 805 -17.30 8.92 50.45
N PRO A 806 -17.06 8.11 51.49
CA PRO A 806 -17.05 8.57 52.88
C PRO A 806 -15.83 9.47 53.13
N THR A 807 -16.01 10.78 53.08
CA THR A 807 -14.96 11.76 53.36
C THR A 807 -15.39 12.74 54.45
N PRO A 808 -14.45 13.25 55.28
CA PRO A 808 -14.75 14.20 56.35
C PRO A 808 -15.03 15.63 55.85
N VAL A 809 -14.91 15.89 54.55
CA VAL A 809 -15.11 17.21 53.94
C VAL A 809 -16.32 17.12 53.01
N PRO A 810 -17.22 18.11 52.99
CA PRO A 810 -18.36 18.06 52.10
C PRO A 810 -17.91 18.12 50.63
N ILE A 811 -18.31 17.13 49.84
CA ILE A 811 -18.03 17.03 48.40
C ILE A 811 -19.29 17.36 47.61
N ARG A 812 -19.16 18.22 46.59
CA ARG A 812 -20.17 18.32 45.53
C ARG A 812 -20.12 17.02 44.73
N GLY A 813 -21.28 16.45 44.46
CA GLY A 813 -21.43 15.13 43.84
C GLY A 813 -22.56 15.17 42.84
N ASP A 814 -22.53 16.15 41.94
CA ASP A 814 -23.58 16.33 40.95
C ASP A 814 -23.48 15.24 39.87
N GLY A 815 -24.60 14.80 39.31
CA GLY A 815 -24.58 13.95 38.12
C GLY A 815 -24.01 14.72 36.92
N ILE A 816 -24.68 15.81 36.55
CA ILE A 816 -24.26 16.75 35.52
C ILE A 816 -24.28 18.16 36.09
N ALA A 817 -23.13 18.81 36.17
CA ALA A 817 -22.99 20.21 36.54
C ALA A 817 -22.52 21.04 35.33
N ILE A 818 -23.25 22.09 34.99
CA ILE A 818 -22.92 23.04 33.93
C ILE A 818 -22.93 24.45 34.52
N ALA A 819 -21.79 25.11 34.44
CA ALA A 819 -21.61 26.50 34.83
C ALA A 819 -21.42 27.40 33.60
N ALA A 820 -22.08 28.55 33.55
CA ALA A 820 -21.85 29.59 32.55
C ALA A 820 -21.65 30.96 33.23
N ASP A 821 -20.63 31.72 32.84
CA ASP A 821 -20.26 32.98 33.50
C ASP A 821 -19.79 34.04 32.50
N GLN A 822 -19.61 35.29 32.98
CA GLN A 822 -19.19 36.43 32.16
C GLN A 822 -20.06 36.58 30.90
N ASN A 823 -19.51 36.59 29.68
CA ASN A 823 -20.29 36.73 28.43
C ASN A 823 -20.42 35.40 27.67
N ALA A 824 -20.30 34.26 28.35
CA ALA A 824 -20.47 32.97 27.72
C ALA A 824 -21.92 32.76 27.22
N SER A 825 -22.07 32.11 26.07
CA SER A 825 -23.37 31.85 25.46
C SER A 825 -23.50 30.39 25.02
N ILE A 826 -24.40 29.66 25.67
CA ILE A 826 -24.81 28.31 25.25
C ILE A 826 -26.14 28.45 24.49
N SER A 827 -26.08 28.46 23.17
CA SER A 827 -27.26 28.76 22.33
C SER A 827 -28.20 27.58 22.14
N ASN A 828 -27.69 26.35 22.31
CA ASN A 828 -28.47 25.12 22.20
C ASN A 828 -27.94 24.07 23.19
N LEU A 829 -28.52 24.05 24.39
CA LEU A 829 -28.34 22.99 25.37
C LEU A 829 -29.41 21.90 25.15
N LEU A 830 -29.00 20.65 25.03
CA LEU A 830 -29.89 19.50 24.99
C LEU A 830 -29.39 18.43 25.96
N ILE A 831 -30.14 18.17 27.02
CA ILE A 831 -29.89 17.06 27.95
C ILE A 831 -31.05 16.07 27.82
N GLU A 832 -30.81 14.91 27.20
CA GLU A 832 -31.90 13.96 26.92
C GLU A 832 -31.61 12.48 27.17
N ASN A 833 -32.63 11.72 27.56
CA ASN A 833 -32.55 10.25 27.67
C ASN A 833 -31.39 9.75 28.55
N ASN A 834 -30.95 10.52 29.55
CA ASN A 834 -29.91 10.10 30.48
C ASN A 834 -30.50 9.40 31.70
N LEU A 835 -29.80 8.39 32.21
CA LEU A 835 -30.06 7.76 33.51
C LEU A 835 -29.08 8.35 34.53
N ILE A 836 -29.60 9.09 35.51
CA ILE A 836 -28.81 9.78 36.53
C ILE A 836 -29.27 9.30 37.90
N GLN A 837 -28.42 8.63 38.67
CA GLN A 837 -28.86 8.05 39.95
C GLN A 837 -27.79 7.99 41.04
N ASN A 838 -28.20 8.09 42.29
CA ASN A 838 -27.33 7.89 43.46
C ASN A 838 -26.09 8.81 43.47
N ASN A 839 -26.18 10.03 42.95
CA ASN A 839 -25.09 11.00 43.02
C ASN A 839 -25.19 11.78 44.35
N GLY A 840 -24.07 12.28 44.88
CA GLY A 840 -23.95 12.83 46.22
C GLY A 840 -24.64 14.17 46.46
N ASP A 841 -24.97 14.93 45.41
CA ASP A 841 -25.62 16.24 45.47
C ASP A 841 -26.77 16.33 44.43
N ASP A 842 -26.69 17.20 43.42
CA ASP A 842 -27.76 17.37 42.43
C ASP A 842 -27.75 16.27 41.34
N GLY A 843 -28.90 15.99 40.73
CA GLY A 843 -28.94 15.18 39.51
C GLY A 843 -28.36 15.95 38.32
N ILE A 844 -28.97 17.09 38.02
CA ILE A 844 -28.54 18.05 36.99
C ILE A 844 -28.50 19.44 37.63
N ASP A 845 -27.34 20.09 37.69
CA ASP A 845 -27.13 21.46 38.16
C ASP A 845 -26.75 22.38 36.99
N LEU A 846 -27.62 23.32 36.62
CA LEU A 846 -27.34 24.37 35.66
C LEU A 846 -27.22 25.72 36.38
N ARG A 847 -26.00 26.23 36.50
CA ARG A 847 -25.70 27.47 37.22
C ARG A 847 -25.15 28.56 36.31
N LEU A 848 -25.80 29.73 36.30
CA LEU A 848 -25.36 30.90 35.56
C LEU A 848 -24.93 32.02 36.51
N GLY A 849 -23.71 32.52 36.31
CA GLY A 849 -23.12 33.63 37.05
C GLY A 849 -22.35 33.20 38.29
N SER A 850 -21.23 33.87 38.55
CA SER A 850 -20.30 33.52 39.63
C SER A 850 -20.86 33.60 41.07
N LEU A 851 -20.26 32.82 41.98
CA LEU A 851 -20.18 33.09 43.43
C LEU A 851 -19.05 34.08 43.79
N PHE A 852 -18.13 34.38 42.85
CA PHE A 852 -16.88 35.12 43.04
C PHE A 852 -16.71 36.19 41.94
N PRO A 853 -16.48 37.47 42.27
CA PRO A 853 -16.60 38.58 41.32
C PRO A 853 -15.50 38.52 40.23
N LEU A 854 -15.81 37.92 39.08
CA LEU A 854 -14.95 37.88 37.87
C LEU A 854 -15.34 38.91 36.82
N GLY A 855 -16.22 39.85 37.15
CA GLY A 855 -16.78 40.86 36.25
C GLY A 855 -18.31 40.81 36.19
N ALA A 856 -18.91 41.64 35.33
CA ALA A 856 -20.36 41.58 35.08
C ALA A 856 -20.72 40.28 34.35
N ALA A 857 -21.49 39.41 35.00
CA ALA A 857 -21.98 38.15 34.43
C ALA A 857 -23.22 38.40 33.57
N ASN A 858 -23.08 38.36 32.24
CA ASN A 858 -24.13 38.45 31.23
C ASN A 858 -24.37 37.12 30.48
N ALA A 859 -24.04 35.99 31.11
CA ALA A 859 -24.07 34.68 30.46
C ALA A 859 -25.49 34.29 30.05
N GLN A 860 -25.60 33.61 28.91
CA GLN A 860 -26.88 33.19 28.34
C GLN A 860 -26.89 31.67 28.10
N VAL A 861 -27.97 31.01 28.50
CA VAL A 861 -28.20 29.58 28.21
C VAL A 861 -29.61 29.41 27.66
N THR A 862 -29.74 28.80 26.48
CA THR A 862 -31.03 28.38 25.90
C THR A 862 -31.01 26.90 25.61
N GLY A 863 -32.06 26.15 25.98
CA GLY A 863 -32.10 24.72 25.70
C GLY A 863 -33.24 23.91 26.30
N ASN A 864 -33.12 22.58 26.19
CA ASN A 864 -34.10 21.60 26.62
C ASN A 864 -33.46 20.52 27.50
N ILE A 865 -34.11 20.19 28.61
CA ILE A 865 -33.82 19.06 29.49
C ILE A 865 -35.03 18.13 29.41
N ARG A 866 -34.90 16.99 28.72
CA ARG A 866 -36.06 16.14 28.44
C ARG A 866 -35.83 14.64 28.48
N ASN A 867 -36.85 13.87 28.84
CA ASN A 867 -36.82 12.40 28.85
C ASN A 867 -35.70 11.80 29.73
N ASN A 868 -35.20 12.53 30.74
CA ASN A 868 -34.19 11.99 31.65
C ASN A 868 -34.86 11.27 32.82
N THR A 869 -34.20 10.23 33.31
CA THR A 869 -34.57 9.54 34.56
C THR A 869 -33.56 9.92 35.63
N VAL A 870 -34.01 10.66 36.64
CA VAL A 870 -33.16 11.15 37.74
C VAL A 870 -33.65 10.55 39.05
N THR A 871 -32.80 9.81 39.78
CA THR A 871 -33.14 9.21 41.07
C THR A 871 -32.16 9.65 42.16
N ILE A 872 -32.70 10.26 43.22
CA ILE A 872 -31.92 10.76 44.36
C ILE A 872 -32.26 9.93 45.60
N ASN A 873 -31.34 9.04 45.97
CA ASN A 873 -31.45 8.15 47.14
C ASN A 873 -30.48 8.52 48.27
N THR A 874 -29.49 9.36 47.96
CA THR A 874 -28.36 9.73 48.78
C THR A 874 -28.70 10.90 49.70
N THR A 875 -28.09 10.94 50.88
CA THR A 875 -28.07 12.12 51.75
C THR A 875 -26.83 12.96 51.45
N PRO A 876 -26.96 14.24 51.06
CA PRO A 876 -25.80 15.08 50.86
C PRO A 876 -25.05 15.24 52.20
N LEU A 877 -23.74 15.43 52.10
CA LEU A 877 -22.90 15.72 53.27
C LEU A 877 -23.07 17.17 53.77
N LEU A 878 -23.68 18.05 52.97
CA LEU A 878 -24.06 19.41 53.33
C LEU A 878 -25.56 19.51 53.63
N ALA A 879 -25.92 20.40 54.56
CA ALA A 879 -27.30 20.80 54.81
C ALA A 879 -27.80 21.82 53.76
N ASN A 880 -27.34 21.75 52.52
CA ASN A 880 -27.81 22.58 51.40
C ASN A 880 -29.09 22.00 50.79
N THR A 881 -29.81 22.83 50.05
CA THR A 881 -30.87 22.35 49.15
C THR A 881 -30.21 21.67 47.96
N PHE A 882 -30.58 20.42 47.71
CA PHE A 882 -30.16 19.61 46.56
C PHE A 882 -31.42 19.12 45.82
N ALA A 883 -31.31 18.93 44.52
CA ALA A 883 -32.42 18.69 43.63
C ALA A 883 -32.12 17.71 42.49
N GLY A 884 -33.19 17.09 41.97
CA GLY A 884 -33.08 16.25 40.78
C GLY A 884 -32.65 17.08 39.58
N ILE A 885 -33.30 18.22 39.38
CA ILE A 885 -32.93 19.22 38.38
C ILE A 885 -32.91 20.59 39.06
N GLN A 886 -31.75 21.23 39.04
CA GLN A 886 -31.51 22.58 39.53
C GLN A 886 -31.20 23.52 38.37
N VAL A 887 -31.85 24.68 38.36
CA VAL A 887 -31.48 25.81 37.48
C VAL A 887 -31.37 27.07 38.32
N GLU A 888 -30.21 27.70 38.24
CA GLU A 888 -29.86 28.84 39.07
C GLU A 888 -29.28 29.97 38.22
N ALA A 889 -29.79 31.19 38.38
CA ALA A 889 -29.29 32.36 37.66
C ALA A 889 -28.95 33.52 38.61
N ARG A 890 -27.77 34.11 38.42
CA ARG A 890 -27.23 35.20 39.23
C ARG A 890 -26.79 36.37 38.37
N GLY A 891 -26.74 37.58 38.93
CA GLY A 891 -26.19 38.73 38.21
C GLY A 891 -27.05 39.20 37.04
N ARG A 892 -26.49 39.41 35.85
CA ARG A 892 -27.22 39.79 34.62
C ARG A 892 -27.40 38.61 33.65
N THR A 893 -27.51 37.40 34.19
CA THR A 893 -27.59 36.18 33.39
C THR A 893 -29.01 35.84 32.97
N GLU A 894 -29.13 35.09 31.88
CA GLU A 894 -30.41 34.68 31.30
C GLU A 894 -30.42 33.18 30.99
N ALA A 895 -31.34 32.44 31.61
CA ALA A 895 -31.59 31.03 31.32
C ALA A 895 -32.99 30.86 30.72
N ARG A 896 -33.07 30.33 29.50
CA ARG A 896 -34.32 29.98 28.80
C ARG A 896 -34.36 28.46 28.58
N VAL A 897 -35.12 27.75 29.41
CA VAL A 897 -35.07 26.28 29.43
C VAL A 897 -36.45 25.64 29.32
N THR A 898 -36.58 24.59 28.53
CA THR A 898 -37.74 23.66 28.61
C THR A 898 -37.33 22.45 29.43
N ILE A 899 -38.08 22.12 30.47
CA ILE A 899 -37.88 20.91 31.28
C ILE A 899 -39.10 20.02 31.07
N GLU A 900 -38.99 18.98 30.24
CA GLU A 900 -40.15 18.18 29.84
C GLU A 900 -39.97 16.66 29.89
N ASN A 901 -41.05 15.93 30.20
CA ASN A 901 -41.07 14.46 30.16
C ASN A 901 -39.96 13.78 30.99
N ASN A 902 -39.42 14.44 32.03
CA ASN A 902 -38.44 13.83 32.91
C ASN A 902 -39.15 13.01 34.01
N THR A 903 -38.53 11.91 34.42
CA THR A 903 -38.93 11.15 35.61
C THR A 903 -37.94 11.46 36.72
N VAL A 904 -38.39 12.17 37.76
CA VAL A 904 -37.54 12.57 38.88
C VAL A 904 -38.06 11.94 40.17
N ASN A 905 -37.26 11.03 40.72
CA ASN A 905 -37.54 10.34 41.97
C ASN A 905 -36.64 10.85 43.10
N ALA A 906 -37.14 11.80 43.88
CA ALA A 906 -36.49 12.39 45.05
C ALA A 906 -36.81 11.57 46.31
N ASN A 907 -36.28 10.35 46.42
CA ASN A 907 -36.55 9.47 47.57
C ASN A 907 -36.00 10.01 48.89
N ASN A 908 -35.03 10.92 48.85
CA ASN A 908 -34.57 11.60 50.06
C ASN A 908 -35.55 12.71 50.48
N PRO A 909 -36.06 12.72 51.73
CA PRO A 909 -36.98 13.75 52.22
C PRO A 909 -36.44 15.19 52.19
N ALA A 910 -35.13 15.39 52.15
CA ALA A 910 -34.50 16.70 52.07
C ALA A 910 -34.33 17.20 50.61
N ALA A 911 -34.47 16.31 49.61
CA ALA A 911 -34.30 16.65 48.20
C ALA A 911 -35.54 17.34 47.60
N GLN A 912 -35.32 18.18 46.60
CA GLN A 912 -36.37 18.68 45.71
C GLN A 912 -36.33 17.93 44.39
N ALA A 913 -37.47 17.67 43.75
CA ALA A 913 -37.41 17.05 42.42
C ALA A 913 -36.91 18.08 41.38
N ILE A 914 -37.49 19.28 41.36
CA ILE A 914 -37.04 20.40 40.52
C ILE A 914 -36.94 21.67 41.36
N ASN A 915 -35.81 22.40 41.23
CA ASN A 915 -35.50 23.62 41.96
C ASN A 915 -35.06 24.73 40.99
N LEU A 916 -35.83 25.82 40.89
CA LEU A 916 -35.50 27.00 40.07
C LEU A 916 -35.25 28.20 40.97
N GLN A 917 -34.07 28.83 40.87
CA GLN A 917 -33.68 29.90 41.78
C GLN A 917 -33.00 31.08 41.08
N THR A 918 -33.31 32.30 41.52
CA THR A 918 -32.62 33.52 41.07
C THR A 918 -32.03 34.31 42.25
N PHE A 919 -30.84 34.88 42.05
CA PHE A 919 -30.13 35.68 43.05
C PHE A 919 -29.65 37.04 42.51
N GLY A 920 -30.07 38.13 43.16
CA GLY A 920 -29.68 39.49 42.79
C GLY A 920 -28.26 39.90 43.21
N VAL A 921 -27.65 39.25 44.20
CA VAL A 921 -26.27 39.52 44.66
C VAL A 921 -25.61 38.23 45.20
N THR A 922 -24.28 38.18 45.17
CA THR A 922 -23.50 37.13 45.87
C THR A 922 -23.42 37.42 47.38
N PRO A 923 -23.42 36.42 48.28
CA PRO A 923 -23.46 36.63 49.74
C PRO A 923 -22.26 37.38 50.35
N ILE A 924 -21.18 37.62 49.59
CA ILE A 924 -19.85 37.94 50.14
C ILE A 924 -19.40 39.39 49.87
N LEU A 925 -19.96 40.14 48.92
CA LEU A 925 -19.61 41.56 48.70
C LEU A 925 -20.84 42.42 48.39
N VAL A 926 -21.10 43.40 49.26
CA VAL A 926 -22.31 44.27 49.26
C VAL A 926 -22.11 45.59 48.49
N PHE A 927 -20.93 45.87 47.92
CA PHE A 927 -20.69 47.17 47.30
C PHE A 927 -19.96 47.07 45.96
N LEU A 928 -20.48 47.81 44.97
CA LEU A 928 -20.02 48.01 43.59
C LEU A 928 -20.37 46.88 42.59
N VAL A 929 -21.45 47.03 41.83
CA VAL A 929 -21.52 47.27 40.36
C VAL A 929 -23.01 47.33 39.97
N GLY A 930 -23.41 48.30 39.13
CA GLY A 930 -24.81 48.58 38.79
C GLY A 930 -25.58 47.44 38.11
N GLY A 931 -26.89 47.37 38.38
CA GLY A 931 -27.95 46.60 37.71
C GLY A 931 -27.75 45.07 37.65
N SER A 932 -28.31 44.32 38.59
CA SER A 932 -28.32 42.84 38.56
C SER A 932 -29.75 42.30 38.39
N ASN A 933 -30.12 41.93 37.17
CA ASN A 933 -31.45 41.44 36.83
C ASN A 933 -31.37 40.01 36.26
N PRO A 934 -31.18 38.97 37.09
CA PRO A 934 -31.18 37.61 36.60
C PRO A 934 -32.56 37.25 36.06
N LEU A 935 -32.59 36.51 34.95
CA LEU A 935 -33.80 36.01 34.32
C LEU A 935 -33.74 34.48 34.17
N ILE A 936 -34.74 33.81 34.71
CA ILE A 936 -35.07 32.43 34.32
C ILE A 936 -36.44 32.44 33.66
N SER A 937 -36.51 31.94 32.42
CA SER A 937 -37.76 31.60 31.73
C SER A 937 -37.79 30.10 31.49
N ALA A 938 -38.64 29.39 32.25
CA ALA A 938 -38.68 27.93 32.29
C ALA A 938 -40.07 27.39 31.88
N ASN A 939 -40.11 26.57 30.83
CA ASN A 939 -41.30 25.80 30.47
C ASN A 939 -41.19 24.38 31.04
N VAL A 940 -41.74 24.17 32.23
CA VAL A 940 -41.67 22.90 32.97
C VAL A 940 -42.98 22.13 32.77
N ARG A 941 -42.98 21.07 31.95
CA ARG A 941 -44.21 20.37 31.58
C ARG A 941 -44.07 18.86 31.48
N PHE A 942 -45.14 18.13 31.79
CA PHE A 942 -45.20 16.67 31.61
C PHE A 942 -44.13 15.87 32.37
N ASN A 943 -43.56 16.41 33.44
CA ASN A 943 -42.62 15.67 34.29
C ASN A 943 -43.37 14.80 35.31
N THR A 944 -42.79 13.65 35.65
CA THR A 944 -43.26 12.75 36.72
C THR A 944 -42.38 12.93 37.95
N LEU A 945 -42.94 13.44 39.05
CA LEU A 945 -42.22 13.79 40.27
C LEU A 945 -42.69 12.90 41.45
N THR A 946 -41.75 12.22 42.12
CA THR A 946 -42.03 11.31 43.26
C THR A 946 -41.06 11.53 44.43
N GLY A 947 -41.49 11.32 45.69
CA GLY A 947 -40.62 11.44 46.88
C GLY A 947 -41.37 11.68 48.22
N PRO A 948 -40.76 11.42 49.39
CA PRO A 948 -41.41 11.63 50.70
C PRO A 948 -41.31 13.08 51.20
N GLY A 949 -42.43 13.82 51.18
CA GLY A 949 -42.74 14.87 52.17
C GLY A 949 -42.25 16.31 51.98
N ASN A 950 -41.42 16.65 50.98
CA ASN A 950 -41.06 18.04 50.63
C ASN A 950 -41.68 18.43 49.26
N PRO A 951 -41.79 19.72 48.88
CA PRO A 951 -42.48 20.08 47.64
C PRO A 951 -41.70 19.49 46.46
N GLY A 952 -42.36 18.65 45.64
CA GLY A 952 -41.75 18.05 44.46
C GLY A 952 -41.22 19.09 43.48
N PHE A 953 -41.73 20.32 43.55
CA PHE A 953 -41.26 21.45 42.76
C PHE A 953 -41.08 22.70 43.62
N ARG A 954 -39.98 23.43 43.41
CA ARG A 954 -39.72 24.73 44.03
C ARG A 954 -39.24 25.79 43.04
N ALA A 955 -39.80 26.99 43.16
CA ALA A 955 -39.36 28.19 42.46
C ALA A 955 -39.19 29.36 43.45
N LEU A 956 -38.01 29.98 43.46
CA LEU A 956 -37.63 31.02 44.42
C LEU A 956 -36.95 32.22 43.73
N THR A 957 -37.31 33.41 44.19
CA THR A 957 -36.53 34.64 43.97
C THR A 957 -35.96 35.09 45.33
N GLY A 958 -34.62 35.23 45.45
CA GLY A 958 -33.93 35.58 46.70
C GLY A 958 -33.33 34.39 47.48
N LEU A 959 -32.78 34.64 48.68
CA LEU A 959 -32.20 33.61 49.57
C LEU A 959 -33.24 33.02 50.53
N ASP A 960 -33.10 31.74 50.88
CA ASP A 960 -33.82 31.15 52.01
C ASP A 960 -33.28 31.70 53.34
N ASN A 961 -34.18 32.17 54.22
CA ASN A 961 -33.94 32.36 55.65
C ASN A 961 -32.76 33.25 56.08
N VAL A 962 -32.35 34.24 55.27
CA VAL A 962 -31.45 35.30 55.75
C VAL A 962 -32.29 36.49 56.26
N PRO A 963 -32.22 36.87 57.55
CA PRO A 963 -32.79 38.13 58.01
C PRO A 963 -31.94 39.27 57.43
N LEU A 964 -32.47 39.97 56.43
CA LEU A 964 -31.74 41.04 55.75
C LEU A 964 -32.09 42.40 56.37
N ASN A 965 -31.08 43.03 56.97
CA ASN A 965 -31.13 44.43 57.42
C ASN A 965 -30.88 45.46 56.29
N PHE A 966 -30.80 45.02 55.03
CA PHE A 966 -30.51 45.88 53.87
C PHE A 966 -31.47 45.60 52.70
N ALA A 967 -32.06 46.67 52.16
CA ALA A 967 -32.93 46.61 50.97
C ALA A 967 -32.07 46.53 49.70
N PHE A 968 -32.24 45.47 48.90
CA PHE A 968 -31.59 45.34 47.60
C PHE A 968 -32.53 45.85 46.50
N ASN A 969 -32.09 46.83 45.70
CA ASN A 969 -32.96 47.58 44.77
C ASN A 969 -33.02 47.03 43.33
N ASN A 970 -32.56 45.82 43.03
CA ASN A 970 -32.55 45.30 41.66
C ASN A 970 -33.64 44.23 41.42
N PRO A 971 -34.47 44.36 40.37
CA PRO A 971 -35.57 43.44 40.08
C PRO A 971 -35.09 42.09 39.51
N GLN A 972 -35.49 40.99 40.17
CA GLN A 972 -35.28 39.61 39.69
C GLN A 972 -36.49 39.12 38.89
N ARG A 973 -36.29 38.30 37.85
CA ARG A 973 -37.40 37.74 37.05
C ARG A 973 -37.32 36.23 36.96
N LEU A 974 -38.38 35.56 37.43
CA LEU A 974 -38.56 34.12 37.29
C LEU A 974 -39.94 33.88 36.66
N CYS A 975 -39.93 33.36 35.44
CA CYS A 975 -41.11 33.04 34.65
C CYS A 975 -41.20 31.51 34.52
N VAL A 976 -42.25 30.89 35.04
CA VAL A 976 -42.38 29.43 35.05
C VAL A 976 -43.75 28.99 34.55
N ASN A 977 -43.79 28.13 33.54
CA ASN A 977 -44.98 27.39 33.16
C ASN A 977 -44.91 25.99 33.77
N LEU A 978 -45.95 25.58 34.52
CA LEU A 978 -46.04 24.30 35.23
C LEU A 978 -47.09 23.34 34.66
N ASN A 979 -47.58 23.59 33.43
CA ASN A 979 -48.69 22.83 32.88
C ASN A 979 -48.34 21.34 32.62
N GLY A 980 -49.25 20.43 32.97
CA GLY A 980 -49.16 19.01 32.62
C GLY A 980 -48.22 18.14 33.46
N ASN A 981 -47.58 18.66 34.51
CA ASN A 981 -46.75 17.84 35.42
C ASN A 981 -47.62 16.99 36.34
N SER A 982 -47.19 15.74 36.61
CA SER A 982 -47.81 14.85 37.59
C SER A 982 -46.91 14.71 38.82
N SER A 983 -47.36 15.23 39.97
CA SER A 983 -46.73 15.00 41.28
C SER A 983 -47.55 13.96 42.05
N LEU A 984 -46.92 12.86 42.47
CA LEU A 984 -47.60 11.82 43.25
C LEU A 984 -47.58 12.12 44.76
N VAL A 985 -46.67 12.97 45.24
CA VAL A 985 -46.53 13.36 46.66
C VAL A 985 -45.81 14.73 46.74
N GLY A 986 -46.28 15.65 47.58
CA GLY A 986 -45.64 16.96 47.81
C GLY A 986 -46.18 18.08 46.91
N GLY A 987 -46.48 19.23 47.54
CA GLY A 987 -47.03 20.42 46.87
C GLY A 987 -46.02 21.19 46.02
N TYR A 988 -46.45 22.29 45.43
CA TYR A 988 -45.58 23.26 44.75
C TYR A 988 -45.26 24.40 45.71
N THR A 989 -43.98 24.74 45.89
CA THR A 989 -43.58 25.93 46.67
C THR A 989 -43.16 27.05 45.73
N LEU A 990 -43.91 28.15 45.75
CA LEU A 990 -43.67 29.34 44.97
C LEU A 990 -43.47 30.52 45.92
N ALA A 991 -42.24 31.01 46.05
CA ALA A 991 -41.92 32.05 47.00
C ALA A 991 -41.23 33.24 46.31
N ASN A 992 -41.83 34.41 46.48
CA ASN A 992 -41.20 35.69 46.16
C ASN A 992 -40.73 36.34 47.46
N ASN A 993 -39.42 36.40 47.69
CA ASN A 993 -38.92 36.95 48.94
C ASN A 993 -38.90 38.49 48.84
N ALA A 994 -39.86 39.16 49.48
CA ALA A 994 -40.15 40.59 49.32
C ALA A 994 -39.06 41.56 49.84
N ALA A 995 -37.94 41.05 50.37
CA ALA A 995 -36.80 41.85 50.82
C ALA A 995 -35.93 42.44 49.67
N PHE A 996 -36.23 42.08 48.41
CA PHE A 996 -35.44 42.43 47.22
C PHE A 996 -36.22 43.33 46.25
N GLY A 997 -36.40 44.60 46.64
CA GLY A 997 -36.71 45.73 45.75
C GLY A 997 -38.14 45.78 45.17
N ALA A 998 -38.67 47.00 45.01
CA ALA A 998 -39.91 47.21 44.26
C ALA A 998 -39.68 46.88 42.77
N GLY A 999 -40.05 45.68 42.32
CA GLY A 999 -39.96 45.26 40.91
C GLY A 999 -39.57 43.81 40.64
N SER A 1000 -39.22 43.01 41.66
CA SER A 1000 -39.01 41.56 41.47
C SER A 1000 -40.31 40.86 41.08
N GLN A 1001 -40.29 40.07 40.01
CA GLN A 1001 -41.45 39.41 39.42
C GLN A 1001 -41.26 37.89 39.38
N LEU A 1002 -42.12 37.18 40.11
CA LEU A 1002 -42.34 35.75 39.95
C LEU A 1002 -43.66 35.56 39.22
N GLN A 1003 -43.59 35.22 37.92
CA GLN A 1003 -44.74 34.89 37.09
C GLN A 1003 -44.86 33.38 36.97
N VAL A 1004 -46.02 32.85 37.33
CA VAL A 1004 -46.27 31.40 37.27
C VAL A 1004 -47.56 31.11 36.52
N VAL A 1005 -47.49 30.25 35.51
CA VAL A 1005 -48.65 29.70 34.81
C VAL A 1005 -48.94 28.30 35.37
N LEU A 1006 -50.06 28.15 36.07
CA LEU A 1006 -50.50 26.88 36.67
C LEU A 1006 -51.49 26.17 35.74
N GLY A 1007 -51.34 24.85 35.57
CA GLY A 1007 -52.29 24.00 34.83
C GLY A 1007 -53.35 23.36 35.74
N ALA A 1008 -54.38 22.76 35.15
CA ALA A 1008 -55.57 22.23 35.84
C ALA A 1008 -55.33 21.07 36.85
N ASN A 1009 -54.10 20.61 37.04
CA ASN A 1009 -53.74 19.45 37.88
C ASN A 1009 -52.50 19.69 38.77
N THR A 1010 -52.14 20.94 39.05
CA THR A 1010 -51.08 21.23 40.03
C THR A 1010 -51.60 20.89 41.43
N GLY A 1011 -51.01 19.93 42.13
CA GLY A 1011 -51.28 19.64 43.56
C GLY A 1011 -51.15 20.87 44.47
N ALA A 1012 -51.36 20.71 45.78
CA ALA A 1012 -51.40 21.83 46.74
C ALA A 1012 -50.25 22.84 46.52
N VAL A 1013 -50.57 24.09 46.17
CA VAL A 1013 -49.59 25.14 45.90
C VAL A 1013 -49.48 26.05 47.12
N THR A 1014 -48.31 26.13 47.74
CA THR A 1014 -48.00 27.12 48.78
C THR A 1014 -47.39 28.34 48.11
N GLN A 1015 -48.11 29.47 48.12
CA GLN A 1015 -47.66 30.72 47.52
C GLN A 1015 -47.40 31.80 48.58
N THR A 1016 -46.26 32.48 48.48
CA THR A 1016 -45.93 33.66 49.30
C THR A 1016 -45.49 34.83 48.42
N ASN A 1017 -46.18 35.98 48.53
CA ASN A 1017 -45.91 37.25 47.83
C ASN A 1017 -45.82 37.18 46.28
N THR A 1018 -46.56 36.27 45.64
CA THR A 1018 -46.59 36.11 44.19
C THR A 1018 -47.63 37.02 43.54
N THR A 1019 -47.34 37.57 42.36
CA THR A 1019 -48.34 38.23 41.51
C THR A 1019 -48.85 37.21 40.51
N ALA A 1020 -50.10 36.76 40.67
CA ALA A 1020 -50.72 35.84 39.73
C ALA A 1020 -51.18 36.57 38.46
N VAL A 1021 -50.96 35.89 37.32
CA VAL A 1021 -51.53 36.12 35.98
C VAL A 1021 -50.81 37.14 35.08
N GLY A 1022 -49.97 36.61 34.17
CA GLY A 1022 -49.43 37.27 32.98
C GLY A 1022 -48.78 36.25 32.04
N THR A 1023 -48.75 36.50 30.73
CA THR A 1023 -48.08 35.64 29.74
C THR A 1023 -46.56 35.75 29.88
N CYS A 1024 -45.89 34.63 30.14
CA CYS A 1024 -44.42 34.55 30.17
C CYS A 1024 -43.84 34.80 28.75
N PRO A 1025 -42.87 35.72 28.57
CA PRO A 1025 -42.20 35.97 27.29
C PRO A 1025 -41.03 35.02 26.96
#